data_AF-A0A1J5AAQ9-F1
#
_entry.id   AF-A0A1J5AAQ9-F1
#
_cell.length_a   1.000
_cell.length_b   1.000
_cell.length_c   1.000
_cell.angle_alpha   90.00
_cell.angle_beta   90.00
_cell.angle_gamma   90.00
#
_symmetry.space_group_name_H-M   'P 1'
#
loop_
_entity.id
_entity.type
_entity.pdbx_description
1 polymer ?
#
loop_
_entity_poly.entity_id
_entity_poly.type
_entity_poly.pdbx_seq_one_letter_code
_entity_poly.pdbx_strand_id
1 'polypeptide(L)'
;MRGANALVGEADALLKKAIAEKGPDYEVAFPNTAYYLPVIHGMLGAEVTKLGELAPVMEHAKKLLHPLPDESLWMPYLGETLDSGMATILAAETIESVRFAYGDQPELYPGFHLAGGTSFTSPEFQAENGDGHLNGPIDDIQLRSWGIQLVDGRMPGFAAIVGAARSNAAAVAIVRELQQRNILVFLSGNVNGRSIIDQLNEEGVEMGYDTYIVPFGRDTISAIYALGFATRSALTFGGMKGGQWRNILLYNKFRVFAFVLALGEVDDLKYAAAAGAISYGFPTIADTIIPEILPTGVTRYEHVISMPWNEIAGKTDAEKAAKFVQRAIEVRGVKVKITEVPVPVPYGSAFEGEVVRKKDMRVEFGGKYSRAFEYLRMVNMDQVEDGKIELIGPDFSAVPDAGAMDMSILVEVAGRKMQTDFEPVLERQIHYFVNGASGIQHIGQRDITWIRIGAAAAEKGFSLRHFGDILHARFMADFGAIVDKVQVKIITDPALFQEWLGKARDAYDFRNRRLADLTDERVEEFYTCTLCQSFAPTHVCLVSPQRLGLCGAYNWLDCKASFEINPTGPNQPVKKGRAIDPIKGYWEGLNQVAVKNSQGTVQEVAMYSIMENPMTACLTADAEVLVDGRLRRIGDFVDEWQKERAGEQLSTLNEAGLLASSKLLGVHKNPAPERLIRIRTRSGLELTLTPNHEVAGDRWERNGHGPWARADEIREGDYVYALKHWAGRSFDITQAEVLPFAAGKALAGLPESATALSPSTLFSYKTGRSRPVADNVRQVVAEAPETAAVLTPFLDNDYFLDTVTQVETVANAGQHAHVYNLSLLDINSYLANGIHVKNCGCFECIMMLVPEANGVMVVSREDTSMTPAGMTFSTLAGMAGGGLQTPGVMGIGKYYLTSPKFISADGGFKRIVWMSSILKQTMAAELQEVAEREGDPDLISKIADETICTDVDGLLVHLEATGHPALMMDPIF
;
A
#
# COMPACT_ATOMS: atom_id res chain seq x y z
N MET A 1 -34.68 -4.71 -15.97
CA MET A 1 -36.04 -4.18 -15.66
C MET A 1 -36.79 -5.07 -14.67
N ARG A 2 -37.31 -6.27 -15.01
CA ARG A 2 -38.08 -7.12 -14.05
C ARG A 2 -37.35 -7.40 -12.73
N GLY A 3 -36.18 -8.05 -12.77
CA GLY A 3 -35.40 -8.35 -11.56
C GLY A 3 -34.95 -7.11 -10.78
N ALA A 4 -34.72 -5.98 -11.45
CA ALA A 4 -34.41 -4.71 -10.79
C ALA A 4 -35.60 -4.18 -9.97
N ASN A 5 -36.81 -4.21 -10.54
CA ASN A 5 -38.02 -3.82 -9.82
C ASN A 5 -38.30 -4.76 -8.64
N ALA A 6 -38.08 -6.07 -8.82
CA ALA A 6 -38.21 -7.06 -7.75
C ALA A 6 -37.22 -6.82 -6.60
N LEU A 7 -35.92 -6.76 -6.89
CA LEU A 7 -34.88 -6.61 -5.86
C LEU A 7 -34.96 -5.25 -5.14
N VAL A 8 -35.28 -4.15 -5.84
CA VAL A 8 -35.49 -2.85 -5.20
C VAL A 8 -36.71 -2.87 -4.27
N GLY A 9 -37.78 -3.60 -4.63
CA GLY A 9 -38.93 -3.81 -3.77
C GLY A 9 -38.63 -4.69 -2.55
N GLU A 10 -37.86 -5.76 -2.74
CA GLU A 10 -37.39 -6.66 -1.67
C GLU A 10 -36.47 -5.93 -0.68
N ALA A 11 -35.46 -5.21 -1.18
CA ALA A 11 -34.55 -4.41 -0.37
C ALA A 11 -35.29 -3.32 0.44
N ASP A 12 -36.27 -2.64 -0.16
CA ASP A 12 -37.10 -1.64 0.52
C ASP A 12 -37.98 -2.27 1.62
N ALA A 13 -38.54 -3.46 1.38
CA ALA A 13 -39.31 -4.21 2.38
C ALA A 13 -38.44 -4.75 3.52
N LEU A 14 -37.29 -5.34 3.20
CA LEU A 14 -36.31 -5.86 4.17
C LEU A 14 -35.73 -4.73 5.04
N LEU A 15 -35.38 -3.60 4.43
CA LEU A 15 -34.91 -2.42 5.14
C LEU A 15 -35.97 -1.86 6.10
N LYS A 16 -37.24 -1.75 5.66
CA LYS A 16 -38.34 -1.31 6.52
C LYS A 16 -38.59 -2.26 7.69
N LYS A 17 -38.46 -3.58 7.47
CA LYS A 17 -38.50 -4.59 8.54
C LYS A 17 -37.35 -4.38 9.53
N ALA A 18 -36.11 -4.26 9.05
CA ALA A 18 -34.94 -4.06 9.89
C ALA A 18 -35.03 -2.77 10.73
N ILE A 19 -35.46 -1.65 10.13
CA ILE A 19 -35.70 -0.38 10.84
C ILE A 19 -36.81 -0.52 11.89
N ALA A 20 -37.85 -1.34 11.65
CA ALA A 20 -38.92 -1.58 12.62
C ALA A 20 -38.52 -2.52 13.78
N GLU A 21 -37.61 -3.47 13.54
CA GLU A 21 -37.17 -4.47 14.53
C GLU A 21 -35.94 -4.02 15.35
N LYS A 22 -34.95 -3.40 14.70
CA LYS A 22 -33.67 -2.96 15.31
C LYS A 22 -33.58 -1.45 15.55
N GLY A 23 -34.48 -0.68 14.94
CA GLY A 23 -34.48 0.79 14.99
C GLY A 23 -33.63 1.43 13.87
N PRO A 24 -33.92 2.68 13.48
CA PRO A 24 -33.19 3.38 12.41
C PRO A 24 -31.75 3.76 12.79
N ASP A 25 -31.44 3.84 14.09
CA ASP A 25 -30.11 4.17 14.60
C ASP A 25 -29.17 2.96 14.75
N TYR A 26 -29.64 1.74 14.44
CA TYR A 26 -28.81 0.53 14.50
C TYR A 26 -27.66 0.59 13.49
N GLU A 27 -26.47 0.22 13.95
CA GLU A 27 -25.21 0.34 13.20
C GLU A 27 -25.12 -0.66 12.04
N VAL A 28 -24.48 -0.23 10.96
CA VAL A 28 -24.32 -0.96 9.69
C VAL A 28 -22.93 -0.68 9.15
N ALA A 29 -22.08 -1.71 9.08
CA ALA A 29 -20.74 -1.64 8.52
C ALA A 29 -20.37 -2.96 7.83
N PHE A 30 -19.48 -2.90 6.85
CA PHE A 30 -18.73 -4.07 6.38
C PHE A 30 -17.39 -4.16 7.13
N PRO A 31 -16.86 -5.37 7.42
CA PRO A 31 -15.63 -5.53 8.17
C PRO A 31 -14.42 -4.89 7.48
N ASN A 32 -13.57 -4.24 8.27
CA ASN A 32 -12.23 -3.78 7.88
C ASN A 32 -12.15 -2.94 6.59
N THR A 33 -13.14 -2.07 6.34
CA THR A 33 -13.11 -1.07 5.26
C THR A 33 -13.32 0.36 5.75
N ALA A 34 -12.55 1.30 5.19
CA ALA A 34 -12.68 2.74 5.42
C ALA A 34 -13.68 3.40 4.45
N TYR A 35 -14.34 2.62 3.58
CA TYR A 35 -15.19 3.11 2.50
C TYR A 35 -16.69 2.81 2.70
N TYR A 36 -17.13 2.62 3.96
CA TYR A 36 -18.53 2.39 4.33
C TYR A 36 -19.12 1.18 3.58
N LEU A 37 -20.31 1.34 2.98
CA LEU A 37 -20.85 0.46 1.96
C LEU A 37 -20.28 0.91 0.59
N PRO A 38 -19.32 0.21 -0.02
CA PRO A 38 -18.44 0.85 -0.99
C PRO A 38 -19.07 1.20 -2.33
N VAL A 39 -20.03 0.43 -2.85
CA VAL A 39 -20.74 0.77 -4.10
C VAL A 39 -21.65 1.98 -3.88
N ILE A 40 -22.37 2.03 -2.76
CA ILE A 40 -23.22 3.14 -2.34
C ILE A 40 -22.38 4.41 -2.12
N HIS A 41 -21.25 4.31 -1.42
CA HIS A 41 -20.32 5.42 -1.23
C HIS A 41 -19.70 5.88 -2.56
N GLY A 42 -19.22 4.95 -3.41
CA GLY A 42 -18.64 5.30 -4.70
C GLY A 42 -19.63 5.93 -5.69
N MET A 43 -20.85 5.40 -5.78
CA MET A 43 -21.85 5.86 -6.75
C MET A 43 -22.60 7.12 -6.27
N LEU A 44 -22.97 7.20 -4.98
CA LEU A 44 -23.82 8.27 -4.45
C LEU A 44 -23.10 9.26 -3.53
N GLY A 45 -21.92 8.90 -3.01
CA GLY A 45 -21.23 9.67 -1.96
C GLY A 45 -21.89 9.52 -0.59
N ALA A 46 -22.72 8.50 -0.40
CA ALA A 46 -23.42 8.25 0.86
C ALA A 46 -22.53 7.46 1.83
N GLU A 47 -22.19 8.10 2.93
CA GLU A 47 -21.40 7.53 4.04
C GLU A 47 -22.34 6.83 5.01
N VAL A 48 -22.86 5.66 4.60
CA VAL A 48 -23.82 4.88 5.38
C VAL A 48 -23.14 4.22 6.57
N THR A 49 -23.64 4.52 7.76
CA THR A 49 -23.23 3.92 9.05
C THR A 49 -24.39 3.26 9.79
N LYS A 50 -25.64 3.49 9.35
CA LYS A 50 -26.87 3.06 10.05
C LYS A 50 -27.98 2.62 9.11
N LEU A 51 -28.89 1.78 9.61
CA LEU A 51 -30.07 1.33 8.87
C LEU A 51 -30.91 2.49 8.32
N GLY A 52 -31.14 3.55 9.09
CA GLY A 52 -31.94 4.71 8.65
C GLY A 52 -31.34 5.47 7.45
N GLU A 53 -30.02 5.36 7.23
CA GLU A 53 -29.29 6.09 6.18
C GLU A 53 -29.38 5.40 4.80
N LEU A 54 -29.84 4.14 4.77
CA LEU A 54 -30.16 3.40 3.55
C LEU A 54 -31.50 3.83 2.91
N ALA A 55 -32.42 4.45 3.65
CA ALA A 55 -33.71 4.85 3.09
C ALA A 55 -33.58 5.89 1.95
N PRO A 56 -32.74 6.94 2.05
CA PRO A 56 -32.38 7.80 0.92
C PRO A 56 -31.75 7.07 -0.28
N VAL A 57 -30.96 6.00 -0.04
CA VAL A 57 -30.36 5.17 -1.09
C VAL A 57 -31.45 4.40 -1.85
N MET A 58 -32.39 3.79 -1.14
CA MET A 58 -33.54 3.10 -1.75
C MET A 58 -34.46 4.07 -2.51
N GLU A 59 -34.66 5.30 -2.00
CA GLU A 59 -35.35 6.36 -2.73
C GLU A 59 -34.55 6.91 -3.94
N HIS A 60 -33.24 6.65 -4.04
CA HIS A 60 -32.47 6.89 -5.26
C HIS A 60 -32.65 5.71 -6.24
N ALA A 61 -32.49 4.47 -5.78
CA ALA A 61 -32.64 3.26 -6.60
C ALA A 61 -34.03 3.21 -7.29
N LYS A 62 -35.11 3.57 -6.59
CA LYS A 62 -36.46 3.66 -7.15
C LYS A 62 -36.60 4.67 -8.30
N LYS A 63 -35.78 5.72 -8.36
CA LYS A 63 -35.78 6.72 -9.45
C LYS A 63 -35.04 6.25 -10.70
N LEU A 64 -34.24 5.19 -10.57
CA LEU A 64 -33.53 4.52 -11.67
C LEU A 64 -34.29 3.29 -12.19
N LEU A 65 -35.45 2.97 -11.62
CA LEU A 65 -36.34 1.94 -12.13
C LEU A 65 -37.13 2.44 -13.34
N HIS A 66 -37.01 1.71 -14.44
CA HIS A 66 -37.80 1.89 -15.64
C HIS A 66 -38.99 0.91 -15.67
N PRO A 67 -40.12 1.27 -16.33
CA PRO A 67 -41.27 0.39 -16.47
C PRO A 67 -40.90 -0.90 -17.20
N LEU A 68 -41.75 -1.93 -17.08
CA LEU A 68 -41.57 -3.15 -17.86
C LEU A 68 -41.89 -2.86 -19.34
N PRO A 69 -41.06 -3.35 -20.28
CA PRO A 69 -41.33 -3.21 -21.70
C PRO A 69 -42.51 -4.07 -22.12
N ASP A 70 -43.23 -3.65 -23.17
CA ASP A 70 -44.33 -4.40 -23.76
C ASP A 70 -43.82 -5.74 -24.33
N GLU A 71 -44.64 -6.79 -24.27
CA GLU A 71 -44.34 -8.11 -24.85
C GLU A 71 -44.25 -8.06 -26.38
N SER A 72 -44.74 -6.98 -26.99
CA SER A 72 -44.73 -6.70 -28.42
C SER A 72 -44.10 -5.34 -28.74
N LEU A 73 -43.17 -5.31 -29.71
CA LEU A 73 -42.56 -4.07 -30.26
C LEU A 73 -41.79 -3.19 -29.23
N TRP A 74 -41.07 -3.81 -28.29
CA TRP A 74 -40.06 -3.11 -27.47
C TRP A 74 -38.93 -2.53 -28.35
N MET A 75 -38.60 -1.25 -28.13
CA MET A 75 -37.36 -0.62 -28.62
C MET A 75 -36.31 -0.63 -27.48
N PRO A 76 -35.28 -1.49 -27.52
CA PRO A 76 -34.33 -1.60 -26.41
C PRO A 76 -33.35 -0.42 -26.37
N TYR A 77 -33.50 0.46 -25.38
CA TYR A 77 -32.53 1.50 -25.09
C TYR A 77 -31.55 1.05 -23.99
N LEU A 78 -30.25 1.04 -24.31
CA LEU A 78 -29.22 0.56 -23.37
C LEU A 78 -29.20 1.37 -22.07
N GLY A 79 -29.51 2.67 -22.11
CA GLY A 79 -29.53 3.53 -20.92
C GLY A 79 -30.49 3.02 -19.83
N GLU A 80 -31.72 2.67 -20.19
CA GLU A 80 -32.74 2.17 -19.25
C GLU A 80 -32.34 0.84 -18.59
N THR A 81 -31.53 0.04 -19.30
CA THR A 81 -30.95 -1.20 -18.80
C THR A 81 -29.83 -0.93 -17.80
N LEU A 82 -28.96 0.05 -18.07
CA LEU A 82 -27.89 0.47 -17.16
C LEU A 82 -28.43 1.15 -15.90
N ASP A 83 -29.45 2.01 -16.02
CA ASP A 83 -30.16 2.60 -14.89
C ASP A 83 -30.79 1.51 -14.01
N SER A 84 -31.50 0.55 -14.63
CA SER A 84 -32.02 -0.63 -13.93
C SER A 84 -30.91 -1.43 -13.23
N GLY A 85 -29.74 -1.57 -13.86
CA GLY A 85 -28.58 -2.25 -13.28
C GLY A 85 -27.99 -1.50 -12.08
N MET A 86 -27.90 -0.17 -12.17
CA MET A 86 -27.46 0.71 -11.09
C MET A 86 -28.44 0.65 -9.89
N ALA A 87 -29.75 0.65 -10.15
CA ALA A 87 -30.78 0.42 -9.13
C ALA A 87 -30.59 -0.93 -8.42
N THR A 88 -30.25 -1.97 -9.20
CA THR A 88 -30.06 -3.35 -8.69
C THR A 88 -28.86 -3.46 -7.76
N ILE A 89 -27.71 -2.86 -8.12
CA ILE A 89 -26.50 -2.98 -7.28
C ILE A 89 -26.59 -2.15 -5.99
N LEU A 90 -27.30 -1.02 -6.01
CA LEU A 90 -27.63 -0.25 -4.79
C LEU A 90 -28.56 -1.04 -3.85
N ALA A 91 -29.56 -1.73 -4.40
CA ALA A 91 -30.42 -2.64 -3.65
C ALA A 91 -29.68 -3.87 -3.12
N ALA A 92 -28.75 -4.44 -3.89
CA ALA A 92 -27.95 -5.59 -3.46
C ALA A 92 -27.03 -5.24 -2.27
N GLU A 93 -26.32 -4.11 -2.33
CA GLU A 93 -25.47 -3.68 -1.19
C GLU A 93 -26.31 -3.31 0.03
N THR A 94 -27.50 -2.74 -0.18
CA THR A 94 -28.49 -2.52 0.89
C THR A 94 -28.88 -3.85 1.57
N ILE A 95 -29.22 -4.90 0.80
CA ILE A 95 -29.60 -6.21 1.36
C ILE A 95 -28.46 -6.84 2.16
N GLU A 96 -27.24 -6.88 1.62
CA GLU A 96 -26.09 -7.44 2.32
C GLU A 96 -25.74 -6.64 3.58
N SER A 97 -25.87 -5.31 3.55
CA SER A 97 -25.66 -4.47 4.74
C SER A 97 -26.69 -4.73 5.84
N VAL A 98 -27.95 -5.03 5.48
CA VAL A 98 -28.99 -5.44 6.42
C VAL A 98 -28.75 -6.85 6.96
N ARG A 99 -28.25 -7.77 6.13
CA ARG A 99 -27.84 -9.13 6.56
C ARG A 99 -26.68 -9.10 7.56
N PHE A 100 -25.65 -8.29 7.31
CA PHE A 100 -24.60 -7.99 8.31
C PHE A 100 -25.21 -7.45 9.61
N ALA A 101 -26.17 -6.52 9.52
CA ALA A 101 -26.87 -6.01 10.71
C ALA A 101 -27.72 -7.07 11.44
N TYR A 102 -28.13 -8.18 10.81
CA TYR A 102 -28.78 -9.32 11.46
C TYR A 102 -27.80 -10.40 11.96
N GLY A 103 -26.56 -10.43 11.47
CA GLY A 103 -25.60 -11.52 11.69
C GLY A 103 -25.70 -12.67 10.67
N ASP A 104 -26.41 -12.47 9.56
CA ASP A 104 -26.54 -13.46 8.48
C ASP A 104 -25.31 -13.50 7.55
N GLN A 105 -24.39 -12.54 7.68
CA GLN A 105 -23.15 -12.42 6.90
C GLN A 105 -21.95 -12.18 7.85
N PRO A 106 -20.74 -12.71 7.56
CA PRO A 106 -20.40 -13.56 6.42
C PRO A 106 -21.12 -14.93 6.47
N GLU A 107 -21.58 -15.41 5.30
CA GLU A 107 -22.43 -16.60 5.21
C GLU A 107 -21.77 -17.84 5.88
N LEU A 108 -22.47 -18.43 6.85
CA LEU A 108 -22.02 -19.64 7.54
C LEU A 108 -21.99 -20.85 6.60
N TYR A 109 -20.86 -21.55 6.60
CA TYR A 109 -20.61 -22.76 5.83
C TYR A 109 -19.83 -23.77 6.70
N PRO A 110 -20.53 -24.61 7.48
CA PRO A 110 -19.91 -25.55 8.41
C PRO A 110 -18.89 -26.48 7.75
N GLY A 111 -17.77 -26.71 8.43
CA GLY A 111 -16.69 -27.59 7.97
C GLY A 111 -15.78 -27.05 6.85
N PHE A 112 -15.97 -25.80 6.41
CA PHE A 112 -15.08 -25.14 5.45
C PHE A 112 -13.99 -24.30 6.14
N HIS A 113 -12.82 -24.21 5.51
CA HIS A 113 -11.68 -23.43 5.97
C HIS A 113 -11.10 -22.61 4.83
N LEU A 114 -10.99 -21.29 5.02
CA LEU A 114 -10.36 -20.39 4.07
C LEU A 114 -8.84 -20.56 4.08
N ALA A 115 -8.23 -20.49 2.90
CA ALA A 115 -6.80 -20.62 2.69
C ALA A 115 -6.08 -19.26 2.71
N GLY A 116 -4.86 -19.28 3.25
CA GLY A 116 -4.03 -18.10 3.37
C GLY A 116 -4.25 -17.26 4.61
N GLY A 117 -3.59 -16.11 4.65
CA GLY A 117 -3.39 -15.28 5.85
C GLY A 117 -4.61 -14.53 6.39
N THR A 118 -5.79 -15.15 6.50
CA THR A 118 -7.00 -14.56 7.13
C THR A 118 -6.90 -14.48 8.66
N SER A 119 -5.70 -14.27 9.21
CA SER A 119 -5.43 -14.01 10.63
C SER A 119 -5.81 -12.58 11.02
N PHE A 120 -6.99 -12.15 10.57
CA PHE A 120 -7.64 -10.88 10.93
C PHE A 120 -9.18 -10.99 10.85
N THR A 121 -9.73 -12.14 11.23
CA THR A 121 -11.05 -12.11 11.88
C THR A 121 -10.89 -11.28 13.17
N SER A 122 -11.76 -10.29 13.39
CA SER A 122 -11.90 -9.70 14.72
C SER A 122 -12.20 -10.83 15.72
N PRO A 123 -11.77 -10.75 17.00
CA PRO A 123 -12.02 -11.81 17.98
C PRO A 123 -13.50 -12.23 18.08
N GLU A 124 -14.41 -11.30 17.79
CA GLU A 124 -15.86 -11.48 17.68
C GLU A 124 -16.31 -12.54 16.64
N PHE A 125 -15.54 -12.76 15.58
CA PHE A 125 -15.85 -13.74 14.52
C PHE A 125 -15.08 -15.07 14.67
N GLN A 126 -14.24 -15.23 15.70
CA GLN A 126 -13.73 -16.54 16.09
C GLN A 126 -14.77 -17.25 16.94
N ALA A 127 -15.74 -17.90 16.28
CA ALA A 127 -16.67 -18.78 16.96
C ALA A 127 -15.92 -19.92 17.68
N GLU A 128 -16.04 -20.01 19.00
CA GLU A 128 -15.43 -21.09 19.81
C GLU A 128 -15.91 -22.50 19.42
N ASN A 129 -16.94 -22.60 18.55
CA ASN A 129 -17.64 -23.83 18.17
C ASN A 129 -17.59 -24.13 16.65
N GLY A 130 -16.40 -24.19 16.05
CA GLY A 130 -16.11 -25.05 14.87
C GLY A 130 -16.81 -24.81 13.52
N ASP A 131 -17.82 -23.94 13.43
CA ASP A 131 -18.54 -23.65 12.20
C ASP A 131 -17.79 -22.65 11.31
N GLY A 132 -17.44 -23.08 10.10
CA GLY A 132 -16.76 -22.24 9.10
C GLY A 132 -17.69 -21.20 8.46
N HIS A 133 -17.08 -20.26 7.73
CA HIS A 133 -17.80 -19.20 7.01
C HIS A 133 -17.16 -18.93 5.64
N LEU A 134 -17.94 -18.34 4.73
CA LEU A 134 -17.45 -17.80 3.45
C LEU A 134 -16.81 -16.42 3.67
N ASN A 135 -16.15 -15.85 2.66
CA ASN A 135 -15.32 -14.66 2.86
C ASN A 135 -16.12 -13.38 3.15
N GLY A 136 -17.30 -13.23 2.54
CA GLY A 136 -17.97 -11.92 2.47
C GLY A 136 -17.09 -10.87 1.78
N PRO A 137 -17.23 -9.57 2.08
CA PRO A 137 -16.45 -8.50 1.46
C PRO A 137 -14.97 -8.58 1.85
N ILE A 138 -14.08 -8.51 0.86
CA ILE A 138 -12.63 -8.41 1.04
C ILE A 138 -12.30 -7.15 1.83
N ASP A 139 -11.36 -7.20 2.76
CA ASP A 139 -10.91 -6.06 3.57
C ASP A 139 -9.99 -5.08 2.80
N ASP A 140 -9.78 -3.89 3.36
CA ASP A 140 -8.94 -2.86 2.73
C ASP A 140 -7.42 -3.12 2.85
N ILE A 141 -6.98 -4.07 3.68
CA ILE A 141 -5.55 -4.41 3.84
C ILE A 141 -5.14 -5.35 2.71
N GLN A 142 -5.91 -6.41 2.46
CA GLN A 142 -5.72 -7.33 1.35
C GLN A 142 -5.88 -6.63 0.00
N LEU A 143 -6.85 -5.72 -0.12
CA LEU A 143 -6.98 -4.83 -1.28
C LEU A 143 -5.67 -4.08 -1.56
N ARG A 144 -5.05 -3.48 -0.54
CA ARG A 144 -3.76 -2.77 -0.65
C ARG A 144 -2.60 -3.71 -1.01
N SER A 145 -2.59 -4.93 -0.47
CA SER A 145 -1.60 -5.96 -0.77
C SER A 145 -1.58 -6.34 -2.27
N TRP A 146 -2.74 -6.67 -2.84
CA TRP A 146 -2.85 -6.96 -4.29
C TRP A 146 -2.78 -5.71 -5.17
N GLY A 147 -3.02 -4.51 -4.62
CA GLY A 147 -2.99 -3.24 -5.35
C GLY A 147 -1.70 -3.00 -6.15
N ILE A 148 -0.55 -3.43 -5.62
CA ILE A 148 0.73 -3.35 -6.34
C ILE A 148 0.70 -4.23 -7.60
N GLN A 149 0.22 -5.46 -7.49
CA GLN A 149 0.16 -6.44 -8.60
C GLN A 149 -0.86 -6.05 -9.68
N LEU A 150 -1.94 -5.38 -9.28
CA LEU A 150 -2.95 -4.81 -10.19
C LEU A 150 -2.41 -3.59 -10.96
N VAL A 151 -1.44 -2.86 -10.39
CA VAL A 151 -0.83 -1.67 -11.00
C VAL A 151 0.39 -2.02 -11.87
N ASP A 152 1.22 -2.98 -11.44
CA ASP A 152 2.37 -3.47 -12.24
C ASP A 152 1.98 -4.49 -13.33
N GLY A 153 0.79 -5.10 -13.20
CA GLY A 153 0.21 -6.00 -14.19
C GLY A 153 0.51 -7.49 -13.98
N ARG A 154 1.17 -7.88 -12.88
CA ARG A 154 1.34 -9.30 -12.49
C ARG A 154 0.00 -10.00 -12.22
N MET A 155 -0.96 -9.27 -11.67
CA MET A 155 -2.37 -9.66 -11.56
C MET A 155 -3.17 -8.83 -12.57
N PRO A 156 -3.61 -9.37 -13.72
CA PRO A 156 -4.27 -8.57 -14.76
C PRO A 156 -5.62 -7.97 -14.32
N GLY A 157 -6.36 -8.66 -13.46
CA GLY A 157 -7.71 -8.29 -13.04
C GLY A 157 -8.41 -9.46 -12.37
N PHE A 158 -9.76 -9.43 -12.35
CA PHE A 158 -10.56 -10.48 -11.72
C PHE A 158 -11.69 -11.03 -12.60
N ALA A 159 -12.06 -12.29 -12.39
CA ALA A 159 -13.24 -12.91 -12.98
C ALA A 159 -14.29 -13.12 -11.89
N ALA A 160 -15.46 -12.49 -12.05
CA ALA A 160 -16.61 -12.71 -11.17
C ALA A 160 -17.47 -13.84 -11.73
N ILE A 161 -17.45 -15.00 -11.09
CA ILE A 161 -18.26 -16.15 -11.45
C ILE A 161 -19.57 -16.10 -10.67
N VAL A 162 -20.70 -16.23 -11.37
CA VAL A 162 -22.06 -16.13 -10.80
C VAL A 162 -22.89 -17.35 -11.22
N GLY A 163 -23.24 -18.21 -10.27
CA GLY A 163 -24.09 -19.39 -10.50
C GLY A 163 -23.36 -20.71 -10.26
N ALA A 164 -23.59 -21.70 -11.12
CA ALA A 164 -22.96 -23.02 -11.03
C ALA A 164 -22.68 -23.60 -12.41
N ALA A 165 -21.51 -24.22 -12.57
CA ALA A 165 -21.13 -24.89 -13.81
C ALA A 165 -21.91 -26.19 -14.01
N ARG A 166 -22.08 -26.63 -15.26
CA ARG A 166 -22.82 -27.87 -15.58
C ARG A 166 -22.32 -29.16 -14.90
N SER A 167 -21.07 -29.16 -14.41
CA SER A 167 -20.41 -30.27 -13.74
C SER A 167 -19.29 -29.73 -12.84
N ASN A 168 -18.91 -30.46 -11.79
CA ASN A 168 -17.79 -30.07 -10.94
C ASN A 168 -16.47 -30.03 -11.72
N ALA A 169 -16.25 -30.99 -12.62
CA ALA A 169 -15.11 -30.99 -13.53
C ALA A 169 -15.03 -29.72 -14.41
N ALA A 170 -16.16 -29.16 -14.83
CA ALA A 170 -16.20 -27.87 -15.52
C ALA A 170 -15.89 -26.69 -14.59
N ALA A 171 -16.43 -26.68 -13.36
CA ALA A 171 -16.11 -25.66 -12.35
C ALA A 171 -14.60 -25.61 -12.05
N VAL A 172 -13.99 -26.76 -11.75
CA VAL A 172 -12.55 -26.87 -11.51
C VAL A 172 -11.75 -26.42 -12.73
N ALA A 173 -12.14 -26.84 -13.94
CA ALA A 173 -11.45 -26.45 -15.16
C ALA A 173 -11.49 -24.93 -15.42
N ILE A 174 -12.64 -24.27 -15.25
CA ILE A 174 -12.77 -22.81 -15.40
C ILE A 174 -11.86 -22.08 -14.41
N VAL A 175 -11.86 -22.49 -13.14
CA VAL A 175 -11.10 -21.80 -12.08
C VAL A 175 -9.59 -22.02 -12.25
N ARG A 176 -9.14 -23.23 -12.59
CA ARG A 176 -7.71 -23.52 -12.82
C ARG A 176 -7.17 -22.76 -14.04
N GLU A 177 -7.96 -22.65 -15.12
CA GLU A 177 -7.62 -21.85 -16.30
C GLU A 177 -7.49 -20.34 -15.99
N LEU A 178 -8.31 -19.82 -15.08
CA LEU A 178 -8.20 -18.42 -14.62
C LEU A 178 -6.94 -18.21 -13.75
N GLN A 179 -6.65 -19.13 -12.82
CA GLN A 179 -5.45 -19.07 -11.98
C GLN A 179 -4.15 -19.15 -12.79
N GLN A 180 -4.06 -20.03 -13.78
CA GLN A 180 -2.92 -20.13 -14.71
C GLN A 180 -2.63 -18.84 -15.49
N ARG A 181 -3.60 -17.92 -15.52
CA ARG A 181 -3.52 -16.60 -16.18
C ARG A 181 -3.32 -15.46 -15.17
N ASN A 182 -3.04 -15.80 -13.90
CA ASN A 182 -2.98 -14.89 -12.74
C ASN A 182 -4.25 -14.03 -12.54
N ILE A 183 -5.41 -14.49 -13.01
CA ILE A 183 -6.68 -13.76 -12.85
C ILE A 183 -7.30 -14.14 -11.50
N LEU A 184 -7.54 -13.14 -10.67
CA LEU A 184 -8.19 -13.29 -9.37
C LEU A 184 -9.64 -13.77 -9.55
N VAL A 185 -10.07 -14.81 -8.84
CA VAL A 185 -11.39 -15.42 -9.01
C VAL A 185 -12.29 -15.06 -7.85
N PHE A 186 -13.45 -14.47 -8.15
CA PHE A 186 -14.51 -14.18 -7.18
C PHE A 186 -15.70 -15.10 -7.44
N LEU A 187 -16.13 -15.87 -6.45
CA LEU A 187 -17.20 -16.87 -6.60
C LEU A 187 -18.47 -16.40 -5.90
N SER A 188 -19.60 -16.46 -6.60
CA SER A 188 -20.92 -16.08 -6.07
C SER A 188 -22.06 -16.83 -6.79
N GLY A 189 -23.29 -16.70 -6.30
CA GLY A 189 -24.48 -17.18 -6.99
C GLY A 189 -24.72 -18.68 -6.91
N ASN A 190 -25.96 -19.07 -7.23
CA ASN A 190 -26.37 -20.46 -7.40
C ASN A 190 -27.32 -20.62 -8.59
N VAL A 191 -27.55 -21.88 -8.97
CA VAL A 191 -28.61 -22.31 -9.87
C VAL A 191 -29.37 -23.43 -9.16
N ASN A 192 -30.67 -23.21 -8.92
CA ASN A 192 -31.55 -24.15 -8.22
C ASN A 192 -30.96 -24.65 -6.87
N GLY A 193 -30.30 -23.75 -6.11
CA GLY A 193 -29.73 -24.03 -4.79
C GLY A 193 -28.32 -24.62 -4.77
N ARG A 194 -27.69 -24.89 -5.92
CA ARG A 194 -26.29 -25.33 -6.01
C ARG A 194 -25.41 -24.19 -6.53
N SER A 195 -24.33 -23.87 -5.82
CA SER A 195 -23.33 -22.85 -6.17
C SER A 195 -22.05 -23.48 -6.72
N ILE A 196 -21.29 -22.73 -7.52
CA ILE A 196 -19.91 -23.13 -7.86
C ILE A 196 -19.02 -23.31 -6.61
N ILE A 197 -19.30 -22.60 -5.51
CA ILE A 197 -18.59 -22.77 -4.24
C ILE A 197 -18.73 -24.21 -3.73
N ASP A 198 -19.94 -24.77 -3.76
CA ASP A 198 -20.20 -26.17 -3.39
C ASP A 198 -19.45 -27.13 -4.31
N GLN A 199 -19.45 -26.86 -5.62
CA GLN A 199 -18.78 -27.71 -6.62
C GLN A 199 -17.26 -27.76 -6.47
N LEU A 200 -16.64 -26.69 -6.01
CA LEU A 200 -15.19 -26.62 -5.79
C LEU A 200 -14.81 -27.24 -4.44
N ASN A 201 -15.64 -27.05 -3.41
CA ASN A 201 -15.48 -27.68 -2.10
C ASN A 201 -15.66 -29.21 -2.18
N GLU A 202 -16.62 -29.71 -2.97
CA GLU A 202 -16.81 -31.16 -3.24
C GLU A 202 -15.57 -31.82 -3.88
N GLU A 203 -14.80 -31.09 -4.68
CA GLU A 203 -13.58 -31.58 -5.37
C GLU A 203 -12.30 -31.28 -4.57
N GLY A 204 -12.40 -30.77 -3.34
CA GLY A 204 -11.25 -30.44 -2.50
C GLY A 204 -10.38 -29.29 -3.03
N VAL A 205 -10.97 -28.34 -3.77
CA VAL A 205 -10.25 -27.15 -4.22
C VAL A 205 -10.07 -26.18 -3.06
N GLU A 206 -8.81 -25.93 -2.72
CA GLU A 206 -8.42 -24.94 -1.70
C GLU A 206 -8.73 -23.50 -2.17
N MET A 207 -9.48 -22.76 -1.36
CA MET A 207 -10.04 -21.43 -1.68
C MET A 207 -9.72 -20.42 -0.59
N GLY A 208 -9.22 -19.26 -0.98
CA GLY A 208 -8.96 -18.13 -0.09
C GLY A 208 -8.05 -17.08 -0.73
N TYR A 209 -7.38 -16.28 0.09
CA TYR A 209 -6.53 -15.17 -0.36
C TYR A 209 -5.24 -15.65 -1.03
N ASP A 210 -4.58 -16.69 -0.51
CA ASP A 210 -3.33 -17.18 -1.11
C ASP A 210 -3.60 -17.81 -2.49
N THR A 211 -4.67 -18.60 -2.63
CA THR A 211 -4.98 -19.27 -3.91
C THR A 211 -5.64 -18.38 -4.97
N TYR A 212 -5.91 -17.10 -4.66
CA TYR A 212 -6.67 -16.16 -5.51
C TYR A 212 -8.07 -16.68 -5.90
N ILE A 213 -8.71 -17.48 -5.05
CA ILE A 213 -10.09 -17.95 -5.24
C ILE A 213 -10.91 -17.54 -4.02
N VAL A 214 -11.64 -16.42 -4.10
CA VAL A 214 -12.37 -15.84 -2.97
C VAL A 214 -13.87 -16.22 -3.04
N PRO A 215 -14.39 -17.03 -2.11
CA PRO A 215 -15.81 -17.38 -2.07
C PRO A 215 -16.63 -16.32 -1.32
N PHE A 216 -17.47 -15.57 -2.02
CA PHE A 216 -18.21 -14.44 -1.44
C PHE A 216 -19.50 -14.83 -0.74
N GLY A 217 -20.27 -15.74 -1.33
CA GLY A 217 -21.59 -16.17 -0.84
C GLY A 217 -22.31 -16.98 -1.91
N ARG A 218 -23.21 -17.88 -1.53
CA ARG A 218 -23.89 -18.81 -2.46
C ARG A 218 -25.06 -18.19 -3.22
N ASP A 219 -25.40 -16.92 -2.99
CA ASP A 219 -26.44 -16.23 -3.76
C ASP A 219 -25.91 -15.14 -4.69
N THR A 220 -26.80 -14.68 -5.58
CA THR A 220 -26.48 -13.70 -6.63
C THR A 220 -26.27 -12.29 -6.07
N ILE A 221 -26.73 -12.01 -4.85
CA ILE A 221 -26.61 -10.72 -4.19
C ILE A 221 -25.16 -10.52 -3.72
N SER A 222 -24.51 -11.55 -3.17
CA SER A 222 -23.10 -11.51 -2.75
C SER A 222 -22.10 -11.22 -3.89
N ALA A 223 -22.53 -11.28 -5.15
CA ALA A 223 -21.76 -10.76 -6.27
C ALA A 223 -21.44 -9.25 -6.13
N ILE A 224 -22.19 -8.51 -5.29
CA ILE A 224 -21.96 -7.09 -5.00
C ILE A 224 -20.57 -6.81 -4.43
N TYR A 225 -19.99 -7.74 -3.66
CA TYR A 225 -18.65 -7.57 -3.08
C TYR A 225 -17.55 -7.46 -4.16
N ALA A 226 -17.75 -8.05 -5.35
CA ALA A 226 -16.87 -7.87 -6.51
C ALA A 226 -16.88 -6.42 -7.02
N LEU A 227 -18.07 -5.80 -7.07
CA LEU A 227 -18.22 -4.39 -7.46
C LEU A 227 -17.78 -3.45 -6.33
N GLY A 228 -17.89 -3.85 -5.06
CA GLY A 228 -17.30 -3.16 -3.92
C GLY A 228 -15.76 -3.16 -3.95
N PHE A 229 -15.13 -4.27 -4.35
CA PHE A 229 -13.68 -4.36 -4.58
C PHE A 229 -13.24 -3.48 -5.77
N ALA A 230 -13.95 -3.55 -6.89
CA ALA A 230 -13.74 -2.68 -8.06
C ALA A 230 -13.88 -1.19 -7.72
N THR A 231 -14.87 -0.83 -6.91
CA THR A 231 -15.08 0.56 -6.47
C THR A 231 -13.94 1.04 -5.58
N ARG A 232 -13.57 0.26 -4.56
CA ARG A 232 -12.45 0.61 -3.67
C ARG A 232 -11.10 0.62 -4.36
N SER A 233 -10.94 -0.13 -5.45
CA SER A 233 -9.75 -0.02 -6.32
C SER A 233 -9.63 1.37 -6.96
N ALA A 234 -10.75 2.00 -7.36
CA ALA A 234 -10.76 3.36 -7.89
C ALA A 234 -10.60 4.43 -6.80
N LEU A 235 -11.17 4.20 -5.60
CA LEU A 235 -11.00 5.10 -4.45
C LEU A 235 -9.53 5.09 -3.96
N THR A 236 -9.00 3.91 -3.68
CA THR A 236 -7.65 3.71 -3.09
C THR A 236 -6.52 4.02 -4.07
N PHE A 237 -6.55 3.47 -5.28
CA PHE A 237 -5.42 3.58 -6.24
C PHE A 237 -5.66 4.63 -7.33
N GLY A 238 -6.93 4.98 -7.59
CA GLY A 238 -7.30 6.07 -8.49
C GLY A 238 -7.38 7.45 -7.81
N GLY A 239 -7.27 7.52 -6.47
CA GLY A 239 -7.39 8.76 -5.70
C GLY A 239 -8.77 9.41 -5.77
N MET A 240 -9.81 8.64 -6.09
CA MET A 240 -11.16 9.14 -6.30
C MET A 240 -11.93 9.24 -4.99
N LYS A 241 -12.83 10.21 -4.86
CA LYS A 241 -13.72 10.35 -3.69
C LYS A 241 -15.11 9.78 -3.98
N GLY A 242 -15.85 9.42 -2.92
CA GLY A 242 -17.24 9.00 -3.02
C GLY A 242 -18.11 9.99 -3.82
N GLY A 243 -19.12 9.46 -4.51
CA GLY A 243 -20.00 10.22 -5.39
C GLY A 243 -19.39 10.65 -6.72
N GLN A 244 -18.08 10.44 -6.96
CA GLN A 244 -17.45 10.63 -8.27
C GLN A 244 -17.73 9.46 -9.23
N TRP A 245 -18.98 8.96 -9.26
CA TRP A 245 -19.42 7.76 -9.98
C TRP A 245 -18.83 7.65 -11.39
N ARG A 246 -18.92 8.73 -12.19
CA ARG A 246 -18.42 8.75 -13.57
C ARG A 246 -16.91 8.50 -13.65
N ASN A 247 -16.13 9.04 -12.73
CA ASN A 247 -14.68 8.82 -12.69
C ASN A 247 -14.39 7.37 -12.27
N ILE A 248 -15.11 6.85 -11.26
CA ILE A 248 -14.96 5.50 -10.73
C ILE A 248 -15.29 4.42 -11.77
N LEU A 249 -16.37 4.60 -12.53
CA LEU A 249 -16.74 3.70 -13.64
C LEU A 249 -15.72 3.76 -14.80
N LEU A 250 -15.23 4.97 -15.14
CA LEU A 250 -14.17 5.13 -16.15
C LEU A 250 -12.82 4.54 -15.70
N TYR A 251 -12.47 4.66 -14.42
CA TYR A 251 -11.29 4.01 -13.85
C TYR A 251 -11.39 2.50 -14.01
N ASN A 252 -12.49 1.91 -13.56
CA ASN A 252 -12.70 0.47 -13.65
C ASN A 252 -12.65 -0.04 -15.09
N LYS A 253 -13.33 0.65 -16.02
CA LYS A 253 -13.28 0.35 -17.45
C LYS A 253 -11.85 0.27 -18.02
N PHE A 254 -10.96 1.19 -17.62
CA PHE A 254 -9.62 1.32 -18.21
C PHE A 254 -8.46 0.74 -17.38
N ARG A 255 -8.66 0.46 -16.09
CA ARG A 255 -7.60 0.02 -15.14
C ARG A 255 -7.88 -1.32 -14.45
N VAL A 256 -9.14 -1.71 -14.26
CA VAL A 256 -9.50 -2.96 -13.59
C VAL A 256 -10.03 -3.93 -14.63
N PHE A 257 -9.20 -4.84 -15.14
CA PHE A 257 -9.56 -5.70 -16.29
C PHE A 257 -10.46 -6.89 -15.90
N ALA A 258 -11.62 -6.58 -15.30
CA ALA A 258 -12.57 -7.58 -14.84
C ALA A 258 -13.71 -7.91 -15.82
N PHE A 259 -14.24 -9.12 -15.72
CA PHE A 259 -15.38 -9.64 -16.49
C PHE A 259 -16.23 -10.61 -15.65
N VAL A 260 -17.47 -10.87 -16.09
CA VAL A 260 -18.43 -11.74 -15.41
C VAL A 260 -18.62 -13.04 -16.21
N LEU A 261 -18.56 -14.18 -15.52
CA LEU A 261 -18.94 -15.49 -16.06
C LEU A 261 -20.26 -15.93 -15.41
N ALA A 262 -21.35 -15.88 -16.16
CA ALA A 262 -22.66 -16.36 -15.72
C ALA A 262 -22.80 -17.85 -16.04
N LEU A 263 -22.97 -18.69 -15.03
CA LEU A 263 -22.97 -20.14 -15.20
C LEU A 263 -24.33 -20.75 -14.83
N GLY A 264 -24.86 -21.55 -15.75
CA GLY A 264 -26.17 -22.19 -15.70
C GLY A 264 -27.31 -21.22 -16.00
N GLU A 265 -28.43 -21.39 -15.30
CA GLU A 265 -29.67 -20.65 -15.57
C GLU A 265 -29.56 -19.16 -15.18
N VAL A 266 -29.71 -18.29 -16.17
CA VAL A 266 -29.72 -16.83 -16.01
C VAL A 266 -31.15 -16.35 -15.74
N ASP A 267 -31.47 -16.23 -14.46
CA ASP A 267 -32.72 -15.65 -13.97
C ASP A 267 -32.75 -14.11 -14.08
N ASP A 268 -33.93 -13.52 -13.84
CA ASP A 268 -34.18 -12.07 -13.88
C ASP A 268 -33.26 -11.26 -12.95
N LEU A 269 -32.80 -11.82 -11.83
CA LEU A 269 -31.87 -11.17 -10.89
C LEU A 269 -30.43 -11.21 -11.43
N LYS A 270 -29.98 -12.34 -11.99
CA LYS A 270 -28.68 -12.43 -12.68
C LYS A 270 -28.60 -11.45 -13.87
N TYR A 271 -29.66 -11.33 -14.68
CA TYR A 271 -29.73 -10.30 -15.73
C TYR A 271 -29.61 -8.87 -15.18
N ALA A 272 -30.27 -8.59 -14.05
CA ALA A 272 -30.28 -7.26 -13.44
C ALA A 272 -28.91 -6.90 -12.81
N ALA A 273 -28.25 -7.85 -12.12
CA ALA A 273 -26.91 -7.68 -11.58
C ALA A 273 -25.85 -7.52 -12.69
N ALA A 274 -25.95 -8.30 -13.78
CA ALA A 274 -25.10 -8.16 -14.95
C ALA A 274 -25.19 -6.76 -15.59
N ALA A 275 -26.38 -6.17 -15.67
CA ALA A 275 -26.56 -4.80 -16.14
C ALA A 275 -25.83 -3.75 -15.26
N GLY A 276 -25.72 -4.02 -13.95
CA GLY A 276 -24.88 -3.24 -13.04
C GLY A 276 -23.40 -3.34 -13.39
N ALA A 277 -22.89 -4.57 -13.57
CA ALA A 277 -21.48 -4.82 -13.95
C ALA A 277 -21.08 -4.18 -15.29
N ILE A 278 -21.99 -4.17 -16.28
CA ILE A 278 -21.77 -3.50 -17.58
C ILE A 278 -21.48 -2.01 -17.40
N SER A 279 -22.07 -1.35 -16.40
CA SER A 279 -21.82 0.07 -16.10
C SER A 279 -20.37 0.36 -15.70
N TYR A 280 -19.67 -0.60 -15.10
CA TYR A 280 -18.23 -0.53 -14.77
C TYR A 280 -17.34 -0.81 -16.00
N GLY A 281 -17.92 -1.13 -17.15
CA GLY A 281 -17.21 -1.57 -18.35
C GLY A 281 -16.78 -3.03 -18.31
N PHE A 282 -17.39 -3.85 -17.44
CA PHE A 282 -17.15 -5.29 -17.34
C PHE A 282 -18.17 -6.06 -18.20
N PRO A 283 -17.74 -6.88 -19.18
CA PRO A 283 -18.65 -7.67 -20.01
C PRO A 283 -19.09 -8.94 -19.28
N THR A 284 -20.24 -9.47 -19.69
CA THR A 284 -20.79 -10.74 -19.17
C THR A 284 -20.81 -11.80 -20.26
N ILE A 285 -20.28 -12.98 -19.95
CA ILE A 285 -20.27 -14.14 -20.85
C ILE A 285 -21.05 -15.26 -20.14
N ALA A 286 -22.07 -15.82 -20.80
CA ALA A 286 -22.90 -16.89 -20.25
C ALA A 286 -22.63 -18.24 -20.93
N ASP A 287 -22.65 -19.33 -20.15
CA ASP A 287 -22.53 -20.71 -20.68
C ASP A 287 -23.87 -21.32 -21.14
N THR A 288 -24.94 -20.52 -21.16
CA THR A 288 -26.30 -20.86 -21.61
C THR A 288 -26.80 -19.92 -22.69
N ILE A 289 -27.89 -20.33 -23.38
CA ILE A 289 -28.54 -19.55 -24.45
C ILE A 289 -29.28 -18.36 -23.83
N ILE A 290 -28.78 -17.14 -24.05
CA ILE A 290 -29.36 -15.88 -23.57
C ILE A 290 -29.38 -14.80 -24.68
N PRO A 291 -30.20 -13.74 -24.57
CA PRO A 291 -30.12 -12.59 -25.46
C PRO A 291 -28.76 -11.87 -25.34
N GLU A 292 -28.13 -11.60 -26.47
CA GLU A 292 -26.82 -10.94 -26.54
C GLU A 292 -26.93 -9.42 -26.64
N ILE A 293 -25.89 -8.73 -26.16
CA ILE A 293 -25.70 -7.28 -26.31
C ILE A 293 -24.32 -7.09 -26.95
N LEU A 294 -24.28 -7.26 -28.27
CA LEU A 294 -23.10 -7.17 -29.13
C LEU A 294 -22.59 -5.73 -29.47
N PRO A 295 -23.37 -4.64 -29.33
CA PRO A 295 -22.83 -3.29 -29.45
C PRO A 295 -21.65 -3.03 -28.51
N THR A 296 -20.87 -1.98 -28.79
CA THR A 296 -19.71 -1.61 -27.98
C THR A 296 -19.87 -0.21 -27.39
N GLY A 297 -18.99 0.16 -26.46
CA GLY A 297 -18.81 1.56 -26.05
C GLY A 297 -18.91 1.82 -24.56
N VAL A 298 -19.59 0.96 -23.78
CA VAL A 298 -19.53 0.99 -22.30
C VAL A 298 -18.46 0.02 -21.81
N THR A 299 -18.56 -1.25 -22.19
CA THR A 299 -17.43 -2.19 -22.24
C THR A 299 -16.45 -1.80 -23.36
N ARG A 300 -15.37 -2.59 -23.52
CA ARG A 300 -14.34 -2.36 -24.55
C ARG A 300 -14.76 -2.88 -25.93
N TYR A 301 -15.30 -4.09 -25.98
CA TYR A 301 -15.92 -4.68 -27.16
C TYR A 301 -17.40 -4.94 -26.83
N GLU A 302 -17.91 -6.14 -27.01
CA GLU A 302 -19.30 -6.52 -26.70
C GLU A 302 -19.65 -6.31 -25.21
N HIS A 303 -20.94 -6.17 -24.87
CA HIS A 303 -21.41 -6.07 -23.47
C HIS A 303 -21.84 -7.43 -22.89
N VAL A 304 -22.62 -8.21 -23.64
CA VAL A 304 -23.14 -9.54 -23.23
C VAL A 304 -23.03 -10.52 -24.38
N ILE A 305 -22.46 -11.70 -24.12
CA ILE A 305 -22.30 -12.80 -25.07
C ILE A 305 -22.91 -14.08 -24.51
N SER A 306 -23.58 -14.84 -25.38
CA SER A 306 -24.03 -16.19 -25.13
C SER A 306 -23.08 -17.19 -25.79
N MET A 307 -22.50 -18.10 -25.01
CA MET A 307 -21.56 -19.11 -25.50
C MET A 307 -21.93 -20.49 -24.92
N PRO A 308 -23.01 -21.12 -25.41
CA PRO A 308 -23.61 -22.30 -24.79
C PRO A 308 -22.61 -23.46 -24.63
N TRP A 309 -22.43 -23.99 -23.41
CA TRP A 309 -21.32 -24.91 -23.10
C TRP A 309 -21.26 -26.14 -24.00
N ASN A 310 -22.41 -26.65 -24.44
CA ASN A 310 -22.49 -27.81 -25.32
C ASN A 310 -21.97 -27.49 -26.74
N GLU A 311 -22.12 -26.26 -27.21
CA GLU A 311 -21.70 -25.76 -28.54
C GLU A 311 -20.21 -25.36 -28.57
N ILE A 312 -19.59 -25.09 -27.41
CA ILE A 312 -18.15 -24.82 -27.32
C ILE A 312 -17.35 -26.00 -27.90
N ALA A 313 -16.53 -25.76 -28.92
CA ALA A 313 -15.79 -26.81 -29.61
C ALA A 313 -14.66 -27.42 -28.73
N GLY A 314 -14.89 -28.59 -28.13
CA GLY A 314 -13.90 -29.34 -27.34
C GLY A 314 -14.43 -30.71 -26.94
N LYS A 315 -13.53 -31.68 -26.72
CA LYS A 315 -13.88 -33.05 -26.30
C LYS A 315 -13.98 -33.20 -24.78
N THR A 316 -13.14 -32.46 -24.04
CA THR A 316 -13.10 -32.45 -22.58
C THR A 316 -13.68 -31.15 -22.02
N ASP A 317 -14.10 -31.16 -20.74
CA ASP A 317 -14.52 -29.91 -20.07
C ASP A 317 -13.34 -28.93 -19.88
N ALA A 318 -12.09 -29.42 -19.84
CA ALA A 318 -10.89 -28.58 -19.87
C ALA A 318 -10.72 -27.84 -21.21
N GLU A 319 -10.82 -28.53 -22.36
CA GLU A 319 -10.76 -27.88 -23.69
C GLU A 319 -11.87 -26.84 -23.90
N LYS A 320 -13.04 -27.04 -23.26
CA LYS A 320 -14.17 -26.11 -23.31
C LYS A 320 -13.94 -24.91 -22.39
N ALA A 321 -13.52 -25.14 -21.14
CA ALA A 321 -13.17 -24.09 -20.18
C ALA A 321 -12.10 -23.14 -20.72
N ALA A 322 -11.03 -23.69 -21.30
CA ALA A 322 -9.95 -22.92 -21.92
C ALA A 322 -10.48 -21.92 -22.97
N LYS A 323 -11.41 -22.35 -23.82
CA LYS A 323 -12.00 -21.52 -24.88
C LYS A 323 -13.03 -20.52 -24.36
N PHE A 324 -13.78 -20.89 -23.32
CA PHE A 324 -14.73 -20.01 -22.64
C PHE A 324 -14.01 -18.84 -21.95
N VAL A 325 -12.98 -19.14 -21.16
CA VAL A 325 -12.13 -18.15 -20.47
C VAL A 325 -11.33 -17.31 -21.47
N GLN A 326 -10.76 -17.92 -22.52
CA GLN A 326 -10.10 -17.21 -23.61
C GLN A 326 -11.02 -16.17 -24.26
N ARG A 327 -12.27 -16.54 -24.60
CA ARG A 327 -13.24 -15.62 -25.20
C ARG A 327 -13.60 -14.47 -24.26
N ALA A 328 -13.79 -14.73 -22.96
CA ALA A 328 -14.05 -13.68 -21.97
C ALA A 328 -12.89 -12.66 -21.87
N ILE A 329 -11.65 -13.15 -21.88
CA ILE A 329 -10.42 -12.34 -21.87
C ILE A 329 -10.30 -11.47 -23.13
N GLU A 330 -10.60 -12.02 -24.30
CA GLU A 330 -10.64 -11.28 -25.58
C GLU A 330 -11.67 -10.16 -25.56
N VAL A 331 -12.88 -10.42 -25.08
CA VAL A 331 -14.03 -9.49 -25.05
C VAL A 331 -13.79 -8.36 -24.04
N ARG A 332 -13.18 -8.66 -22.89
CA ARG A 332 -12.68 -7.62 -21.97
C ARG A 332 -11.49 -6.85 -22.56
N GLY A 333 -10.78 -7.48 -23.50
CA GLY A 333 -9.58 -7.00 -24.18
C GLY A 333 -8.36 -6.94 -23.26
N VAL A 334 -8.19 -7.96 -22.42
CA VAL A 334 -7.00 -8.13 -21.57
C VAL A 334 -5.89 -8.76 -22.39
N LYS A 335 -4.74 -8.11 -22.49
CA LYS A 335 -3.54 -8.69 -23.12
C LYS A 335 -2.72 -9.44 -22.07
N VAL A 336 -3.24 -10.57 -21.60
CA VAL A 336 -2.50 -11.45 -20.69
C VAL A 336 -1.28 -12.01 -21.44
N LYS A 337 -0.06 -11.67 -20.99
CA LYS A 337 1.16 -12.39 -21.38
C LYS A 337 1.18 -13.71 -20.60
N ILE A 338 0.48 -14.72 -21.10
CA ILE A 338 0.60 -16.08 -20.56
C ILE A 338 1.99 -16.58 -20.93
N THR A 339 2.83 -16.78 -19.93
CA THR A 339 4.07 -17.55 -20.10
C THR A 339 3.69 -19.00 -19.87
N GLU A 340 3.53 -19.77 -20.95
CA GLU A 340 3.26 -21.20 -20.85
C GLU A 340 4.51 -21.90 -20.31
N VAL A 341 4.42 -22.40 -19.08
CA VAL A 341 5.52 -23.09 -18.39
C VAL A 341 5.22 -24.60 -18.43
N PRO A 342 6.05 -25.43 -19.10
CA PRO A 342 5.70 -26.83 -19.36
C PRO A 342 5.99 -27.72 -18.15
N VAL A 343 5.09 -27.66 -17.16
CA VAL A 343 5.13 -28.46 -15.92
C VAL A 343 3.78 -29.13 -15.63
N PRO A 344 3.75 -30.29 -14.93
CA PRO A 344 2.52 -31.05 -14.68
C PRO A 344 1.71 -30.57 -13.47
N VAL A 345 2.08 -29.44 -12.88
CA VAL A 345 1.39 -28.79 -11.75
C VAL A 345 0.89 -27.41 -12.17
N PRO A 346 -0.15 -26.85 -11.51
CA PRO A 346 -0.51 -25.45 -11.71
C PRO A 346 0.69 -24.52 -11.49
N TYR A 347 0.82 -23.52 -12.37
CA TYR A 347 1.89 -22.53 -12.33
C TYR A 347 1.30 -21.11 -12.41
N GLY A 348 1.81 -20.18 -11.59
CA GLY A 348 1.29 -18.81 -11.45
C GLY A 348 1.70 -18.17 -10.11
N SER A 349 1.61 -16.85 -10.00
CA SER A 349 2.09 -16.11 -8.81
C SER A 349 1.26 -16.34 -7.54
N ALA A 350 0.06 -16.93 -7.68
CA ALA A 350 -0.76 -17.36 -6.54
C ALA A 350 -0.07 -18.45 -5.70
N PHE A 351 0.78 -19.28 -6.30
CA PHE A 351 1.42 -20.41 -5.61
C PHE A 351 2.70 -20.01 -4.86
N GLU A 352 3.19 -18.76 -5.03
CA GLU A 352 4.46 -18.30 -4.46
C GLU A 352 4.52 -18.34 -2.92
N GLY A 353 3.37 -18.38 -2.24
CA GLY A 353 3.26 -18.48 -0.78
C GLY A 353 3.16 -19.90 -0.21
N GLU A 354 3.08 -20.95 -1.04
CA GLU A 354 2.81 -22.31 -0.56
C GLU A 354 3.91 -22.84 0.40
N VAL A 355 3.49 -23.32 1.58
CA VAL A 355 4.41 -23.85 2.60
C VAL A 355 4.33 -25.38 2.65
N VAL A 356 5.29 -26.06 2.01
CA VAL A 356 5.44 -27.53 2.08
C VAL A 356 5.87 -27.94 3.49
N ARG A 357 4.89 -28.38 4.30
CA ARG A 357 5.11 -28.86 5.67
C ARG A 357 5.64 -30.30 5.67
N LYS A 358 6.41 -30.67 6.68
CA LYS A 358 7.09 -31.99 6.77
C LYS A 358 6.15 -33.21 6.62
N LYS A 359 4.87 -33.09 7.01
CA LYS A 359 3.87 -34.17 6.85
C LYS A 359 3.41 -34.39 5.40
N ASP A 360 3.58 -33.39 4.53
CA ASP A 360 3.09 -33.36 3.15
C ASP A 360 4.26 -33.43 2.12
N MET A 361 5.48 -33.65 2.61
CA MET A 361 6.75 -33.49 1.88
C MET A 361 7.24 -34.80 1.26
N ARG A 362 7.52 -34.81 -0.05
CA ARG A 362 8.16 -35.95 -0.73
C ARG A 362 9.67 -36.00 -0.49
N VAL A 363 10.34 -34.86 -0.60
CA VAL A 363 11.80 -34.71 -0.48
C VAL A 363 12.17 -33.26 -0.13
N GLU A 364 13.27 -33.06 0.60
CA GLU A 364 13.92 -31.76 0.76
C GLU A 364 15.38 -31.75 0.26
N PHE A 365 15.84 -30.57 -0.16
CA PHE A 365 17.21 -30.32 -0.65
C PHE A 365 17.76 -29.11 0.11
N GLY A 366 19.00 -29.19 0.60
CA GLY A 366 19.56 -28.19 1.50
C GLY A 366 19.07 -28.34 2.94
N GLY A 367 18.98 -27.21 3.65
CA GLY A 367 18.56 -27.16 5.05
C GLY A 367 19.53 -27.86 5.99
N LYS A 368 19.00 -28.72 6.88
CA LYS A 368 19.77 -29.38 7.95
C LYS A 368 20.39 -30.72 7.55
N TYR A 369 19.81 -31.41 6.57
CA TYR A 369 20.09 -32.82 6.29
C TYR A 369 20.74 -33.08 4.92
N SER A 370 20.90 -32.04 4.11
CA SER A 370 21.55 -32.07 2.79
C SER A 370 22.07 -30.67 2.44
N ARG A 371 22.71 -30.50 1.28
CA ARG A 371 23.15 -29.20 0.73
C ARG A 371 22.43 -28.91 -0.59
N ALA A 372 22.06 -27.64 -0.79
CA ALA A 372 21.60 -27.18 -2.09
C ALA A 372 22.26 -25.85 -2.46
N PHE A 373 22.40 -25.60 -3.76
CA PHE A 373 22.82 -24.29 -4.26
C PHE A 373 22.21 -23.94 -5.62
N GLU A 374 21.96 -22.66 -5.86
CA GLU A 374 21.56 -22.08 -7.14
C GLU A 374 22.72 -21.21 -7.68
N TYR A 375 23.15 -21.42 -8.93
CA TYR A 375 24.23 -20.66 -9.55
C TYR A 375 23.88 -20.32 -10.99
N LEU A 376 23.57 -19.06 -11.26
CA LEU A 376 23.32 -18.54 -12.61
C LEU A 376 24.57 -17.83 -13.14
N ARG A 377 25.01 -18.15 -14.36
CA ARG A 377 26.23 -17.58 -14.95
C ARG A 377 26.08 -17.22 -16.42
N MET A 378 26.77 -16.17 -16.84
CA MET A 378 26.95 -15.84 -18.24
C MET A 378 27.96 -16.80 -18.90
N VAL A 379 27.67 -17.20 -20.13
CA VAL A 379 28.56 -17.98 -21.01
C VAL A 379 28.49 -17.42 -22.44
N ASN A 380 29.41 -17.84 -23.31
CA ASN A 380 29.40 -17.38 -24.70
C ASN A 380 28.25 -18.03 -25.50
N MET A 381 27.81 -17.37 -26.58
CA MET A 381 26.65 -17.77 -27.40
C MET A 381 26.83 -19.14 -28.10
N ASP A 382 28.06 -19.61 -28.26
CA ASP A 382 28.46 -20.92 -28.80
C ASP A 382 28.57 -22.02 -27.73
N GLN A 383 28.65 -21.64 -26.45
CA GLN A 383 28.80 -22.56 -25.31
C GLN A 383 27.48 -23.00 -24.69
N VAL A 384 26.36 -22.42 -25.13
CA VAL A 384 25.01 -22.67 -24.59
C VAL A 384 24.01 -23.06 -25.67
N GLU A 385 23.25 -24.11 -25.38
CA GLU A 385 22.17 -24.62 -26.23
C GLU A 385 20.82 -24.23 -25.59
N ASP A 386 20.01 -23.43 -26.30
CA ASP A 386 18.77 -22.89 -25.75
C ASP A 386 17.72 -23.98 -25.52
N GLY A 387 17.02 -23.92 -24.39
CA GLY A 387 16.04 -24.94 -23.98
C GLY A 387 16.67 -26.26 -23.51
N LYS A 388 18.00 -26.36 -23.49
CA LYS A 388 18.68 -27.58 -23.04
C LYS A 388 18.59 -27.70 -21.52
N ILE A 389 18.02 -28.80 -21.05
CA ILE A 389 17.86 -29.10 -19.63
C ILE A 389 18.40 -30.50 -19.37
N GLU A 390 19.40 -30.59 -18.48
CA GLU A 390 20.15 -31.80 -18.16
C GLU A 390 20.00 -32.15 -16.68
N LEU A 391 19.59 -33.39 -16.37
CA LEU A 391 19.65 -33.95 -15.02
C LEU A 391 20.90 -34.83 -14.91
N ILE A 392 21.79 -34.52 -13.96
CA ILE A 392 23.11 -35.13 -13.84
C ILE A 392 23.27 -35.72 -12.44
N GLY A 393 22.89 -37.00 -12.31
CA GLY A 393 22.91 -37.76 -11.05
C GLY A 393 21.63 -38.58 -10.85
N PRO A 394 21.40 -39.13 -9.64
CA PRO A 394 20.17 -39.81 -9.30
C PRO A 394 18.98 -38.84 -9.16
N ASP A 395 17.79 -39.31 -9.50
CA ASP A 395 16.53 -38.63 -9.21
C ASP A 395 16.03 -38.95 -7.77
N PHE A 396 15.17 -38.11 -7.20
CA PHE A 396 14.66 -38.29 -5.83
C PHE A 396 13.77 -39.54 -5.67
N SER A 397 13.35 -40.18 -6.76
CA SER A 397 12.73 -41.51 -6.73
C SER A 397 13.58 -42.59 -6.03
N ALA A 398 14.90 -42.41 -5.92
CA ALA A 398 15.79 -43.27 -5.14
C ALA A 398 15.85 -42.95 -3.63
N VAL A 399 15.25 -41.84 -3.20
CA VAL A 399 15.26 -41.34 -1.80
C VAL A 399 13.92 -41.69 -1.13
N PRO A 400 13.90 -42.19 0.13
CA PRO A 400 12.67 -42.42 0.87
C PRO A 400 11.77 -41.18 0.97
N ASP A 401 10.47 -41.40 1.19
CA ASP A 401 9.50 -40.31 1.39
C ASP A 401 9.86 -39.48 2.64
N ALA A 402 9.71 -38.15 2.53
CA ALA A 402 10.20 -37.16 3.48
C ALA A 402 11.72 -37.23 3.79
N GLY A 403 12.51 -37.87 2.92
CA GLY A 403 13.97 -37.88 2.95
C GLY A 403 14.61 -36.60 2.40
N ALA A 404 15.94 -36.56 2.38
CA ALA A 404 16.73 -35.43 1.89
C ALA A 404 17.87 -35.88 0.98
N MET A 405 18.30 -35.02 0.05
CA MET A 405 19.45 -35.26 -0.85
C MET A 405 20.10 -33.96 -1.34
N ASP A 406 21.37 -34.04 -1.73
CA ASP A 406 22.08 -32.89 -2.31
C ASP A 406 21.59 -32.60 -3.74
N MET A 407 21.40 -31.32 -4.08
CA MET A 407 20.99 -30.88 -5.43
C MET A 407 21.47 -29.46 -5.72
N SER A 408 21.98 -29.20 -6.92
CA SER A 408 22.21 -27.83 -7.39
C SER A 408 21.48 -27.49 -8.69
N ILE A 409 21.12 -26.21 -8.80
CA ILE A 409 20.49 -25.59 -9.97
C ILE A 409 21.54 -24.70 -10.64
N LEU A 410 22.18 -25.20 -11.69
CA LEU A 410 23.13 -24.43 -12.49
C LEU A 410 22.43 -23.89 -13.74
N VAL A 411 22.32 -22.57 -13.85
CA VAL A 411 21.73 -21.88 -15.01
C VAL A 411 22.84 -21.24 -15.83
N GLU A 412 22.94 -21.56 -17.11
CA GLU A 412 23.86 -20.96 -18.06
C GLU A 412 23.08 -20.11 -19.05
N VAL A 413 23.37 -18.80 -19.10
CA VAL A 413 22.66 -17.83 -19.94
C VAL A 413 23.61 -17.15 -20.92
N ALA A 414 23.11 -16.82 -22.11
CA ALA A 414 23.81 -15.93 -23.05
C ALA A 414 22.83 -14.90 -23.64
N GLY A 415 23.35 -13.72 -23.97
CA GLY A 415 22.57 -12.67 -24.62
C GLY A 415 23.45 -11.52 -25.08
N ARG A 416 23.08 -10.85 -26.17
CA ARG A 416 23.81 -9.69 -26.73
C ARG A 416 23.89 -8.50 -25.78
N LYS A 417 22.89 -8.37 -24.90
CA LYS A 417 22.82 -7.37 -23.82
C LYS A 417 23.24 -7.93 -22.46
N MET A 418 23.38 -9.25 -22.31
CA MET A 418 23.75 -9.88 -21.05
C MET A 418 25.14 -9.42 -20.60
N GLN A 419 25.29 -9.19 -19.30
CA GLN A 419 26.53 -8.75 -18.67
C GLN A 419 26.70 -9.56 -17.39
N THR A 420 27.93 -9.85 -16.98
CA THR A 420 28.22 -10.54 -15.71
C THR A 420 27.64 -9.80 -14.50
N ASP A 421 27.47 -8.48 -14.61
CA ASP A 421 26.82 -7.62 -13.61
C ASP A 421 25.34 -7.99 -13.35
N PHE A 422 24.66 -8.58 -14.34
CA PHE A 422 23.25 -8.97 -14.22
C PHE A 422 23.07 -10.38 -13.64
N GLU A 423 24.15 -11.17 -13.52
CA GLU A 423 24.06 -12.53 -12.96
C GLU A 423 23.39 -12.57 -11.58
N PRO A 424 23.71 -11.70 -10.59
CA PRO A 424 23.06 -11.74 -9.28
C PRO A 424 21.58 -11.34 -9.34
N VAL A 425 21.22 -10.41 -10.24
CA VAL A 425 19.85 -9.91 -10.42
C VAL A 425 18.96 -11.01 -10.98
N LEU A 426 19.47 -11.79 -11.94
CA LEU A 426 18.77 -12.95 -12.52
C LEU A 426 18.79 -14.17 -11.59
N GLU A 427 19.91 -14.45 -10.91
CA GLU A 427 20.04 -15.52 -9.91
C GLU A 427 18.96 -15.40 -8.83
N ARG A 428 18.72 -14.17 -8.34
CA ARG A 428 17.67 -13.88 -7.35
C ARG A 428 16.24 -14.18 -7.85
N GLN A 429 16.00 -14.28 -9.17
CA GLN A 429 14.68 -14.62 -9.71
C GLN A 429 14.36 -16.12 -9.62
N ILE A 430 15.37 -16.98 -9.47
CA ILE A 430 15.17 -18.44 -9.32
C ILE A 430 14.20 -18.72 -8.18
N HIS A 431 14.33 -18.00 -7.06
CA HIS A 431 13.40 -18.05 -5.92
C HIS A 431 11.93 -17.85 -6.33
N TYR A 432 11.60 -16.74 -6.98
CA TYR A 432 10.21 -16.44 -7.38
C TYR A 432 9.71 -17.40 -8.46
N PHE A 433 10.57 -17.70 -9.45
CA PHE A 433 10.21 -18.59 -10.56
C PHE A 433 9.92 -20.01 -10.09
N VAL A 434 10.69 -20.55 -9.14
CA VAL A 434 10.48 -21.89 -8.58
C VAL A 434 9.27 -21.93 -7.64
N ASN A 435 9.06 -20.90 -6.80
CA ASN A 435 7.89 -20.80 -5.93
C ASN A 435 6.57 -20.64 -6.70
N GLY A 436 6.61 -20.15 -7.95
CA GLY A 436 5.42 -20.07 -8.82
C GLY A 436 4.80 -21.43 -9.21
N ALA A 437 5.35 -22.58 -8.80
CA ALA A 437 4.81 -23.92 -9.07
C ALA A 437 4.13 -24.54 -7.84
N SER A 438 2.84 -24.88 -7.96
CA SER A 438 2.06 -25.44 -6.85
C SER A 438 2.64 -26.77 -6.33
N GLY A 439 2.74 -26.88 -5.01
CA GLY A 439 3.37 -27.96 -4.26
C GLY A 439 4.90 -27.88 -4.15
N ILE A 440 5.52 -26.76 -4.53
CA ILE A 440 6.97 -26.52 -4.46
C ILE A 440 7.25 -25.36 -3.50
N GLN A 441 8.33 -25.47 -2.71
CA GLN A 441 8.81 -24.39 -1.85
C GLN A 441 10.31 -24.19 -2.04
N HIS A 442 10.75 -22.94 -2.16
CA HIS A 442 12.13 -22.49 -2.32
C HIS A 442 12.43 -21.30 -1.39
N ILE A 443 13.39 -21.47 -0.48
CA ILE A 443 13.82 -20.46 0.50
C ILE A 443 15.35 -20.36 0.48
N GLY A 444 15.90 -19.21 0.89
CA GLY A 444 17.35 -18.95 0.85
C GLY A 444 17.82 -18.46 -0.52
N GLN A 445 19.14 -18.49 -0.73
CA GLN A 445 19.79 -18.06 -1.97
C GLN A 445 21.21 -18.65 -2.09
N ARG A 446 21.84 -18.58 -3.27
CA ARG A 446 23.23 -19.02 -3.52
C ARG A 446 23.49 -20.44 -3.00
N ASP A 447 24.42 -20.67 -2.07
CA ASP A 447 24.71 -22.00 -1.47
C ASP A 447 24.07 -22.26 -0.10
N ILE A 448 23.05 -21.47 0.26
CA ILE A 448 22.18 -21.69 1.41
C ILE A 448 20.72 -21.84 0.99
N THR A 449 20.45 -22.33 -0.21
CA THR A 449 19.08 -22.64 -0.65
C THR A 449 18.51 -23.83 0.12
N TRP A 450 17.19 -23.82 0.30
CA TRP A 450 16.40 -24.87 0.93
C TRP A 450 15.13 -25.06 0.12
N ILE A 451 14.98 -26.24 -0.47
CA ILE A 451 13.97 -26.54 -1.49
C ILE A 451 13.17 -27.77 -1.04
N ARG A 452 11.86 -27.76 -1.28
CA ARG A 452 10.95 -28.87 -0.99
C ARG A 452 10.01 -29.15 -2.15
N ILE A 453 9.70 -30.44 -2.32
CA ILE A 453 8.66 -30.92 -3.22
C ILE A 453 7.60 -31.64 -2.37
N GLY A 454 6.33 -31.25 -2.51
CA GLY A 454 5.20 -31.92 -1.87
C GLY A 454 4.83 -33.25 -2.53
N ALA A 455 4.25 -34.17 -1.75
CA ALA A 455 3.80 -35.48 -2.24
C ALA A 455 2.84 -35.35 -3.43
N ALA A 456 1.82 -34.48 -3.30
CA ALA A 456 0.82 -34.24 -4.35
C ALA A 456 1.39 -33.59 -5.64
N ALA A 457 2.59 -32.99 -5.61
CA ALA A 457 3.28 -32.51 -6.81
C ALA A 457 4.03 -33.66 -7.49
N ALA A 458 4.75 -34.47 -6.71
CA ALA A 458 5.44 -35.67 -7.21
C ALA A 458 4.47 -36.71 -7.80
N GLU A 459 3.30 -36.92 -7.18
CA GLU A 459 2.24 -37.80 -7.69
C GLU A 459 1.66 -37.35 -9.03
N LYS A 460 1.60 -36.03 -9.27
CA LYS A 460 1.22 -35.46 -10.59
C LYS A 460 2.33 -35.60 -11.64
N GLY A 461 3.52 -36.08 -11.26
CA GLY A 461 4.67 -36.26 -12.13
C GLY A 461 5.69 -35.13 -12.10
N PHE A 462 5.61 -34.19 -11.14
CA PHE A 462 6.68 -33.21 -10.94
C PHE A 462 7.99 -33.93 -10.59
N SER A 463 9.09 -33.46 -11.15
CA SER A 463 10.40 -34.14 -11.12
C SER A 463 11.52 -33.12 -11.28
N LEU A 464 12.76 -33.52 -11.00
CA LEU A 464 13.90 -32.59 -11.01
C LEU A 464 14.10 -31.83 -12.33
N ARG A 465 13.70 -32.42 -13.47
CA ARG A 465 13.79 -31.74 -14.78
C ARG A 465 12.98 -30.43 -14.80
N HIS A 466 11.81 -30.42 -14.17
CA HIS A 466 10.84 -29.34 -14.26
C HIS A 466 11.32 -28.02 -13.64
N PHE A 467 12.31 -28.03 -12.74
CA PHE A 467 13.00 -26.80 -12.33
C PHE A 467 13.68 -26.11 -13.52
N GLY A 468 14.28 -26.86 -14.45
CA GLY A 468 14.86 -26.31 -15.67
C GLY A 468 13.81 -25.83 -16.67
N ASP A 469 12.70 -26.56 -16.80
CA ASP A 469 11.60 -26.19 -17.69
C ASP A 469 10.92 -24.87 -17.22
N ILE A 470 10.79 -24.67 -15.90
CA ILE A 470 10.38 -23.40 -15.27
C ILE A 470 11.35 -22.26 -15.60
N LEU A 471 12.64 -22.45 -15.32
CA LEU A 471 13.63 -21.37 -15.41
C LEU A 471 13.87 -20.93 -16.85
N HIS A 472 13.87 -21.87 -17.82
CA HIS A 472 13.94 -21.51 -19.25
C HIS A 472 12.76 -20.59 -19.64
N ALA A 473 11.52 -21.04 -19.40
CA ALA A 473 10.33 -20.31 -19.80
C ALA A 473 10.25 -18.92 -19.15
N ARG A 474 10.57 -18.80 -17.86
CA ARG A 474 10.52 -17.52 -17.13
C ARG A 474 11.63 -16.54 -17.52
N PHE A 475 12.89 -16.97 -17.60
CA PHE A 475 13.97 -16.08 -18.02
C PHE A 475 13.77 -15.56 -19.45
N MET A 476 13.27 -16.38 -20.37
CA MET A 476 12.98 -15.94 -21.74
C MET A 476 11.77 -15.00 -21.83
N ALA A 477 10.77 -15.15 -20.95
CA ALA A 477 9.58 -14.29 -20.95
C ALA A 477 9.78 -12.91 -20.30
N ASP A 478 10.48 -12.86 -19.16
CA ASP A 478 10.68 -11.64 -18.37
C ASP A 478 11.97 -10.91 -18.77
N PHE A 479 13.05 -11.65 -19.04
CA PHE A 479 14.39 -11.11 -19.30
C PHE A 479 14.85 -11.29 -20.75
N GLY A 480 13.96 -11.69 -21.67
CA GLY A 480 14.23 -11.86 -23.11
C GLY A 480 14.65 -10.59 -23.89
N ALA A 481 14.73 -9.43 -23.23
CA ALA A 481 15.39 -8.23 -23.75
C ALA A 481 16.91 -8.21 -23.50
N ILE A 482 17.38 -8.99 -22.52
CA ILE A 482 18.78 -9.10 -22.08
C ILE A 482 19.36 -10.48 -22.45
N VAL A 483 18.56 -11.54 -22.28
CA VAL A 483 18.92 -12.95 -22.49
C VAL A 483 18.37 -13.43 -23.84
N ASP A 484 19.24 -13.98 -24.69
CA ASP A 484 18.87 -14.61 -25.98
C ASP A 484 18.76 -16.15 -25.88
N LYS A 485 19.36 -16.77 -24.85
CA LYS A 485 19.40 -18.24 -24.65
C LYS A 485 19.53 -18.61 -23.16
N VAL A 486 18.92 -19.74 -22.77
CA VAL A 486 19.06 -20.34 -21.42
C VAL A 486 19.25 -21.87 -21.51
N GLN A 487 20.20 -22.40 -20.73
CA GLN A 487 20.42 -23.83 -20.46
C GLN A 487 20.39 -24.06 -18.94
N VAL A 488 19.86 -25.19 -18.50
CA VAL A 488 19.81 -25.55 -17.07
C VAL A 488 20.39 -26.94 -16.82
N LYS A 489 21.22 -27.07 -15.79
CA LYS A 489 21.78 -28.34 -15.32
C LYS A 489 21.37 -28.53 -13.87
N ILE A 490 20.57 -29.56 -13.61
CA ILE A 490 20.20 -29.98 -12.27
C ILE A 490 21.16 -31.10 -11.86
N ILE A 491 22.01 -30.85 -10.86
CA ILE A 491 23.12 -31.76 -10.53
C ILE A 491 22.87 -32.36 -9.15
N THR A 492 22.78 -33.69 -9.11
CA THR A 492 22.61 -34.51 -7.90
C THR A 492 23.71 -35.57 -7.77
N ASP A 493 24.59 -35.69 -8.77
CA ASP A 493 25.82 -36.48 -8.68
C ASP A 493 26.75 -35.90 -7.60
N PRO A 494 27.17 -36.68 -6.59
CA PRO A 494 27.96 -36.14 -5.48
C PRO A 494 29.34 -35.58 -5.86
N ALA A 495 29.96 -36.06 -6.94
CA ALA A 495 31.28 -35.57 -7.34
C ALA A 495 31.17 -34.22 -8.07
N LEU A 496 30.27 -34.16 -9.06
CA LEU A 496 30.00 -32.92 -9.81
C LEU A 496 29.33 -31.86 -8.92
N PHE A 497 28.50 -32.24 -7.95
CA PHE A 497 27.94 -31.30 -6.98
C PHE A 497 29.04 -30.58 -6.18
N GLN A 498 30.04 -31.31 -5.66
CA GLN A 498 31.14 -30.67 -4.93
C GLN A 498 32.07 -29.86 -5.85
N GLU A 499 32.32 -30.31 -7.09
CA GLU A 499 33.09 -29.56 -8.09
C GLU A 499 32.42 -28.22 -8.43
N TRP A 500 31.10 -28.23 -8.68
CA TRP A 500 30.35 -27.02 -8.99
C TRP A 500 30.07 -26.15 -7.77
N LEU A 501 29.92 -26.72 -6.56
CA LEU A 501 29.84 -25.95 -5.31
C LEU A 501 31.14 -25.13 -5.09
N GLY A 502 32.30 -25.70 -5.40
CA GLY A 502 33.58 -24.98 -5.41
C GLY A 502 33.56 -23.79 -6.37
N LYS A 503 33.28 -24.04 -7.65
CA LYS A 503 33.20 -22.99 -8.69
C LYS A 503 32.15 -21.92 -8.40
N ALA A 504 31.01 -22.31 -7.84
CA ALA A 504 29.94 -21.41 -7.47
C ALA A 504 30.39 -20.51 -6.31
N ARG A 505 31.05 -21.07 -5.28
CA ARG A 505 31.66 -20.30 -4.20
C ARG A 505 32.76 -19.36 -4.68
N ASP A 506 33.67 -19.81 -5.54
CA ASP A 506 34.68 -18.94 -6.18
C ASP A 506 34.02 -17.77 -6.94
N ALA A 507 32.88 -18.02 -7.60
CA ALA A 507 32.11 -17.01 -8.30
C ALA A 507 31.31 -16.09 -7.36
N TYR A 508 30.74 -16.58 -6.26
CA TYR A 508 30.12 -15.74 -5.23
C TYR A 508 31.16 -14.86 -4.55
N ASP A 509 32.33 -15.40 -4.22
CA ASP A 509 33.47 -14.64 -3.68
C ASP A 509 33.93 -13.58 -4.67
N PHE A 510 34.07 -13.94 -5.96
CA PHE A 510 34.39 -12.97 -7.00
C PHE A 510 33.28 -11.90 -7.14
N ARG A 511 32.00 -12.26 -7.06
CA ARG A 511 30.88 -11.30 -7.07
C ARG A 511 30.87 -10.41 -5.84
N ASN A 512 31.12 -10.93 -4.65
CA ASN A 512 31.20 -10.17 -3.40
C ASN A 512 32.37 -9.18 -3.48
N ARG A 513 33.54 -9.61 -3.94
CA ARG A 513 34.71 -8.75 -4.19
C ARG A 513 34.43 -7.73 -5.31
N ARG A 514 33.73 -8.12 -6.39
CA ARG A 514 33.34 -7.23 -7.49
C ARG A 514 32.26 -6.21 -7.08
N LEU A 515 31.37 -6.54 -6.15
CA LEU A 515 30.42 -5.63 -5.51
C LEU A 515 31.16 -4.65 -4.59
N ALA A 516 32.17 -5.10 -3.84
CA ALA A 516 33.07 -4.21 -3.08
C ALA A 516 33.92 -3.31 -3.98
N ASP A 517 34.31 -3.79 -5.17
CA ASP A 517 34.96 -3.02 -6.24
C ASP A 517 33.99 -2.10 -7.02
N LEU A 518 32.67 -2.25 -6.85
CA LEU A 518 31.63 -1.43 -7.48
C LEU A 518 31.38 -0.19 -6.62
N THR A 519 32.37 0.72 -6.57
CA THR A 519 32.26 1.95 -5.77
C THR A 519 31.65 3.11 -6.55
N ASP A 520 31.11 4.08 -5.82
CA ASP A 520 30.47 5.27 -6.38
C ASP A 520 31.46 6.15 -7.16
N GLU A 521 32.76 6.09 -6.85
CA GLU A 521 33.83 6.72 -7.63
C GLU A 521 33.95 6.10 -9.04
N ARG A 522 33.86 4.78 -9.15
CA ARG A 522 34.26 3.99 -10.33
C ARG A 522 33.18 3.89 -11.40
N VAL A 523 31.90 4.02 -11.04
CA VAL A 523 30.82 4.15 -12.03
C VAL A 523 30.74 5.58 -12.55
N GLU A 524 30.42 5.81 -13.82
CA GLU A 524 30.14 7.16 -14.35
C GLU A 524 28.68 7.59 -14.14
N GLU A 525 27.78 6.62 -13.92
CA GLU A 525 26.33 6.79 -13.92
C GLU A 525 25.70 6.22 -12.65
N PHE A 526 24.78 6.98 -12.06
CA PHE A 526 23.81 6.52 -11.05
C PHE A 526 22.46 6.31 -11.72
N TYR A 527 21.42 5.91 -10.97
CA TYR A 527 20.06 5.77 -11.50
C TYR A 527 19.05 6.57 -10.67
N THR A 528 17.99 7.06 -11.32
CA THR A 528 16.77 7.44 -10.59
C THR A 528 15.92 6.21 -10.28
N CYS A 529 15.06 6.31 -9.28
CA CYS A 529 13.79 5.59 -9.25
C CYS A 529 12.64 6.58 -8.98
N THR A 530 11.66 6.63 -9.90
CA THR A 530 10.45 7.48 -9.80
C THR A 530 9.18 6.68 -9.48
N LEU A 531 9.28 5.38 -9.17
CA LEU A 531 8.14 4.48 -8.94
C LEU A 531 7.17 5.01 -7.85
N CYS A 532 7.73 5.59 -6.78
CA CYS A 532 6.97 6.19 -5.68
C CYS A 532 6.25 7.50 -6.03
N GLN A 533 6.44 8.08 -7.22
CA GLN A 533 5.70 9.28 -7.66
C GLN A 533 4.20 9.03 -7.86
N SER A 534 3.80 7.75 -7.86
CA SER A 534 2.41 7.31 -7.71
C SER A 534 1.72 7.82 -6.44
N PHE A 535 2.46 8.08 -5.36
CA PHE A 535 1.92 8.63 -4.09
C PHE A 535 2.73 9.81 -3.50
N ALA A 536 3.97 10.01 -3.92
CA ALA A 536 4.81 11.16 -3.55
C ALA A 536 5.31 11.88 -4.83
N PRO A 537 4.49 12.72 -5.49
CA PRO A 537 4.69 13.12 -6.90
C PRO A 537 5.96 13.93 -7.23
N THR A 538 6.65 14.45 -6.22
CA THR A 538 7.92 15.21 -6.35
C THR A 538 9.13 14.43 -5.82
N HIS A 539 8.93 13.25 -5.22
CA HIS A 539 10.03 12.44 -4.71
C HIS A 539 10.82 11.77 -5.85
N VAL A 540 12.15 11.71 -5.69
CA VAL A 540 13.07 11.03 -6.60
C VAL A 540 14.11 10.30 -5.76
N CYS A 541 14.13 8.97 -5.81
CA CYS A 541 15.27 8.21 -5.30
C CYS A 541 16.45 8.39 -6.27
N LEU A 542 17.62 8.76 -5.74
CA LEU A 542 18.90 8.66 -6.44
C LEU A 542 19.62 7.42 -5.88
N VAL A 543 19.95 6.48 -6.77
CA VAL A 543 20.48 5.16 -6.42
C VAL A 543 21.88 5.01 -7.01
N SER A 544 22.86 4.80 -6.13
CA SER A 544 24.26 4.53 -6.46
C SER A 544 24.67 3.14 -5.99
N PRO A 545 25.79 2.58 -6.46
CA PRO A 545 26.29 1.29 -5.98
C PRO A 545 26.39 1.19 -4.44
N GLN A 546 26.75 2.28 -3.78
CA GLN A 546 26.95 2.35 -2.33
C GLN A 546 25.81 3.08 -1.59
N ARG A 547 24.73 3.48 -2.27
CA ARG A 547 23.48 3.98 -1.67
C ARG A 547 22.26 3.47 -2.44
N LEU A 548 21.70 2.35 -1.95
CA LEU A 548 20.44 1.79 -2.44
C LEU A 548 19.22 2.71 -2.17
N GLY A 549 18.10 2.42 -2.82
CA GLY A 549 16.83 3.13 -2.56
C GLY A 549 16.29 2.91 -1.14
N LEU A 550 15.65 3.94 -0.57
CA LEU A 550 15.16 3.97 0.83
C LEU A 550 14.06 2.93 1.18
N CYS A 551 13.63 2.15 0.20
CA CYS A 551 12.67 1.05 0.33
C CYS A 551 13.32 -0.34 0.45
N GLY A 552 14.66 -0.43 0.47
CA GLY A 552 15.43 -1.67 0.52
C GLY A 552 15.45 -2.47 -0.81
N ALA A 553 14.33 -2.48 -1.53
CA ALA A 553 14.06 -3.36 -2.67
C ALA A 553 14.69 -2.97 -4.03
N TYR A 554 15.48 -1.90 -4.12
CA TYR A 554 16.13 -1.47 -5.37
C TYR A 554 17.56 -0.98 -5.14
N ASN A 555 18.54 -1.74 -5.63
CA ASN A 555 19.96 -1.36 -5.72
C ASN A 555 20.32 -0.87 -7.15
N TRP A 556 21.57 -0.45 -7.35
CA TRP A 556 22.05 0.10 -8.63
C TRP A 556 22.01 -0.90 -9.80
N LEU A 557 22.31 -2.19 -9.56
CA LEU A 557 22.23 -3.25 -10.57
C LEU A 557 20.77 -3.52 -10.96
N ASP A 558 19.85 -3.52 -10.00
CA ASP A 558 18.41 -3.67 -10.27
C ASP A 558 17.91 -2.52 -11.15
N CYS A 559 18.34 -1.28 -10.86
CA CYS A 559 17.99 -0.10 -11.64
C CYS A 559 18.58 -0.15 -13.07
N LYS A 560 19.83 -0.59 -13.22
CA LYS A 560 20.51 -0.82 -14.51
C LYS A 560 19.80 -1.89 -15.33
N ALA A 561 19.45 -3.02 -14.73
CA ALA A 561 18.71 -4.11 -15.38
C ALA A 561 17.29 -3.67 -15.77
N SER A 562 16.56 -3.02 -14.86
CA SER A 562 15.21 -2.47 -15.10
C SER A 562 15.19 -1.52 -16.32
N PHE A 563 16.18 -0.63 -16.43
CA PHE A 563 16.33 0.25 -17.59
C PHE A 563 16.66 -0.50 -18.89
N GLU A 564 17.53 -1.51 -18.85
CA GLU A 564 17.89 -2.29 -20.06
C GLU A 564 16.74 -3.20 -20.56
N ILE A 565 15.85 -3.63 -19.66
CA ILE A 565 14.59 -4.33 -19.95
C ILE A 565 13.54 -3.35 -20.49
N ASN A 566 13.36 -2.21 -19.82
CA ASN A 566 12.39 -1.18 -20.18
C ASN A 566 13.01 0.23 -20.12
N PRO A 567 13.54 0.75 -21.24
CA PRO A 567 14.10 2.11 -21.31
C PRO A 567 13.08 3.24 -21.05
N THR A 568 11.78 2.93 -21.01
CA THR A 568 10.70 3.85 -20.63
C THR A 568 10.18 3.64 -19.20
N GLY A 569 10.87 2.83 -18.40
CA GLY A 569 10.52 2.52 -17.01
C GLY A 569 10.88 3.63 -16.01
N PRO A 570 10.51 3.45 -14.72
CA PRO A 570 10.77 4.42 -13.64
C PRO A 570 12.25 4.52 -13.25
N ASN A 571 13.08 3.59 -13.72
CA ASN A 571 14.53 3.61 -13.55
C ASN A 571 15.17 4.21 -14.81
N GLN A 572 15.98 5.25 -14.63
CA GLN A 572 16.64 5.98 -15.72
C GLN A 572 18.09 6.29 -15.34
N PRO A 573 19.07 6.11 -16.24
CA PRO A 573 20.48 6.39 -15.97
C PRO A 573 20.72 7.90 -15.85
N VAL A 574 21.60 8.26 -14.92
CA VAL A 574 22.02 9.64 -14.66
C VAL A 574 23.53 9.71 -14.66
N LYS A 575 24.10 10.30 -15.70
CA LYS A 575 25.53 10.67 -15.71
C LYS A 575 25.80 11.64 -14.58
N LYS A 576 26.76 11.34 -13.70
CA LYS A 576 27.14 12.24 -12.59
C LYS A 576 27.50 13.63 -13.11
N GLY A 577 28.23 13.70 -14.22
CA GLY A 577 28.76 14.96 -14.75
C GLY A 577 29.85 15.52 -13.83
N ARG A 578 29.95 16.84 -13.71
CA ARG A 578 30.95 17.50 -12.86
C ARG A 578 30.62 17.27 -11.38
N ALA A 579 31.59 16.76 -10.63
CA ALA A 579 31.54 16.78 -9.17
C ALA A 579 31.63 18.23 -8.67
N ILE A 580 30.69 18.63 -7.83
CA ILE A 580 30.65 19.94 -7.17
C ILE A 580 31.31 19.82 -5.79
N ASP A 581 30.93 18.78 -5.04
CA ASP A 581 31.57 18.36 -3.78
C ASP A 581 31.64 16.81 -3.75
N PRO A 582 32.83 16.20 -3.86
CA PRO A 582 32.97 14.74 -3.82
C PRO A 582 32.90 14.15 -2.40
N ILE A 583 32.98 14.98 -1.35
CA ILE A 583 32.92 14.55 0.07
C ILE A 583 31.45 14.41 0.48
N LYS A 584 30.63 15.44 0.24
CA LYS A 584 29.17 15.40 0.50
C LYS A 584 28.39 14.65 -0.58
N GLY A 585 28.98 14.50 -1.78
CA GLY A 585 28.36 13.86 -2.92
C GLY A 585 27.33 14.76 -3.61
N TYR A 586 27.74 15.98 -3.98
CA TYR A 586 27.03 16.81 -4.96
C TYR A 586 27.65 16.63 -6.35
N TRP A 587 26.81 16.35 -7.35
CA TRP A 587 27.20 16.41 -8.75
C TRP A 587 26.15 17.09 -9.60
N GLU A 588 26.62 17.81 -10.62
CA GLU A 588 25.81 18.63 -11.51
C GLU A 588 24.69 17.83 -12.21
N GLY A 589 24.96 16.61 -12.67
CA GLY A 589 23.96 15.76 -13.32
C GLY A 589 22.91 15.19 -12.35
N LEU A 590 23.28 14.93 -11.09
CA LEU A 590 22.32 14.50 -10.08
C LEU A 590 21.37 15.65 -9.71
N ASN A 591 21.89 16.85 -9.48
CA ASN A 591 21.09 18.03 -9.17
C ASN A 591 20.15 18.37 -10.34
N GLN A 592 20.64 18.35 -11.60
CA GLN A 592 19.81 18.57 -12.79
C GLN A 592 18.65 17.56 -12.92
N VAL A 593 18.89 16.28 -12.64
CA VAL A 593 17.83 15.26 -12.71
C VAL A 593 16.90 15.29 -11.50
N ALA A 594 17.41 15.64 -10.32
CA ALA A 594 16.58 15.91 -9.14
C ALA A 594 15.61 17.06 -9.41
N VAL A 595 16.08 18.21 -9.92
CA VAL A 595 15.25 19.34 -10.37
C VAL A 595 14.19 18.87 -11.38
N LYS A 596 14.62 18.20 -12.46
CA LYS A 596 13.73 17.75 -13.53
C LYS A 596 12.62 16.83 -13.02
N ASN A 597 12.99 15.78 -12.29
CA ASN A 597 12.06 14.72 -11.92
C ASN A 597 11.25 15.05 -10.64
N SER A 598 11.71 15.99 -9.80
CA SER A 598 10.93 16.52 -8.67
C SER A 598 9.97 17.66 -9.04
N GLN A 599 9.85 17.99 -10.34
CA GLN A 599 9.07 19.13 -10.83
C GLN A 599 9.59 20.49 -10.29
N GLY A 600 10.88 20.56 -9.97
CA GLY A 600 11.56 21.75 -9.48
C GLY A 600 11.54 21.96 -7.97
N THR A 601 11.02 21.04 -7.15
CA THR A 601 11.13 21.20 -5.69
C THR A 601 12.57 20.99 -5.23
N VAL A 602 13.17 19.83 -5.54
CA VAL A 602 14.55 19.50 -5.16
C VAL A 602 15.53 20.25 -6.07
N GLN A 603 16.32 21.15 -5.49
CA GLN A 603 17.38 21.86 -6.23
C GLN A 603 18.71 21.10 -6.23
N GLU A 604 19.16 20.64 -5.05
CA GLU A 604 20.42 19.92 -4.85
C GLU A 604 20.23 18.76 -3.86
N VAL A 605 21.03 17.70 -3.97
CA VAL A 605 20.98 16.53 -3.08
C VAL A 605 22.38 16.09 -2.68
N ALA A 606 22.66 16.01 -1.37
CA ALA A 606 23.88 15.38 -0.88
C ALA A 606 23.70 13.86 -0.82
N MET A 607 24.56 13.11 -1.53
CA MET A 607 24.51 11.65 -1.47
C MET A 607 25.12 11.06 -0.18
N TYR A 608 25.95 11.80 0.55
CA TYR A 608 26.72 11.27 1.69
C TYR A 608 26.59 12.08 2.99
N SER A 609 25.62 12.99 3.10
CA SER A 609 25.32 13.73 4.34
C SER A 609 23.86 13.61 4.75
N ILE A 610 23.59 13.52 6.06
CA ILE A 610 22.28 13.77 6.68
C ILE A 610 22.10 15.25 7.03
N MET A 611 23.20 15.98 7.22
CA MET A 611 23.19 17.35 7.73
C MET A 611 22.94 18.41 6.66
N GLU A 612 23.23 18.12 5.39
CA GLU A 612 23.11 19.09 4.30
C GLU A 612 22.27 18.55 3.12
N ASN A 613 21.29 19.34 2.69
CA ASN A 613 20.40 19.06 1.56
C ASN A 613 19.77 17.65 1.39
N PRO A 614 19.08 17.08 2.41
CA PRO A 614 18.30 15.85 2.26
C PRO A 614 16.81 16.11 1.83
N MET A 615 16.57 16.42 0.54
CA MET A 615 15.37 16.00 -0.25
C MET A 615 13.93 16.70 -0.21
N THR A 616 13.65 17.99 0.13
CA THR A 616 12.31 18.71 -0.11
C THR A 616 11.46 19.46 0.98
N ALA A 617 11.22 20.81 0.98
CA ALA A 617 10.02 21.47 1.63
C ALA A 617 10.28 22.72 2.57
N CYS A 618 9.27 23.58 2.89
CA CYS A 618 9.25 24.72 3.91
C CYS A 618 7.92 25.61 3.94
N LEU A 619 7.78 26.62 4.85
CA LEU A 619 6.86 27.82 4.92
C LEU A 619 7.54 29.13 4.40
N THR A 620 6.99 30.36 4.46
CA THR A 620 7.67 31.63 4.04
C THR A 620 8.23 32.53 5.17
N ALA A 621 9.14 33.45 4.79
CA ALA A 621 9.91 34.35 5.68
C ALA A 621 9.12 35.35 6.55
N ASP A 622 7.95 35.75 6.07
CA ASP A 622 7.08 36.80 6.62
C ASP A 622 6.11 36.29 7.69
N ALA A 623 6.04 34.97 7.89
CA ALA A 623 5.25 34.38 8.95
C ALA A 623 5.78 34.78 10.34
N GLU A 624 4.90 35.21 11.23
CA GLU A 624 5.17 35.45 12.64
C GLU A 624 4.90 34.16 13.42
N VAL A 625 5.80 33.81 14.32
CA VAL A 625 5.73 32.64 15.21
C VAL A 625 5.92 33.11 16.67
N LEU A 626 5.41 32.34 17.63
CA LEU A 626 5.46 32.71 19.04
C LEU A 626 6.63 32.00 19.72
N VAL A 627 7.69 32.76 20.02
CA VAL A 627 8.97 32.28 20.60
C VAL A 627 9.09 32.85 22.01
N ASP A 628 9.21 32.01 23.03
CA ASP A 628 9.22 32.40 24.45
C ASP A 628 8.05 33.33 24.84
N GLY A 629 6.86 33.06 24.29
CA GLY A 629 5.67 33.88 24.46
C GLY A 629 5.71 35.26 23.77
N ARG A 630 6.70 35.52 22.91
CA ARG A 630 6.88 36.76 22.14
C ARG A 630 6.72 36.52 20.65
N LEU A 631 6.02 37.43 19.99
CA LEU A 631 5.85 37.37 18.54
C LEU A 631 7.16 37.74 17.83
N ARG A 632 7.60 36.86 16.95
CA ARG A 632 8.80 37.01 16.14
C ARG A 632 8.51 36.63 14.69
N ARG A 633 8.96 37.43 13.73
CA ARG A 633 9.02 36.99 12.34
C ARG A 633 10.00 35.83 12.22
N ILE A 634 9.60 34.77 11.54
CA ILE A 634 10.41 33.56 11.34
C ILE A 634 11.71 33.89 10.63
N GLY A 635 11.70 34.79 9.64
CA GLY A 635 12.92 35.26 8.97
C GLY A 635 13.92 35.90 9.95
N ASP A 636 13.48 36.91 10.70
CA ASP A 636 14.34 37.63 11.65
C ASP A 636 14.78 36.74 12.82
N PHE A 637 13.91 35.83 13.27
CA PHE A 637 14.21 34.87 14.33
C PHE A 637 15.25 33.82 13.92
N VAL A 638 15.04 33.15 12.79
CA VAL A 638 15.96 32.12 12.30
C VAL A 638 17.32 32.74 11.98
N ASP A 639 17.33 33.94 11.41
CA ASP A 639 18.57 34.68 11.16
C ASP A 639 19.30 35.12 12.45
N GLU A 640 18.64 35.18 13.62
CA GLU A 640 19.28 35.40 14.94
C GLU A 640 19.70 34.09 15.62
N TRP A 641 18.84 33.07 15.65
CA TRP A 641 19.12 31.76 16.24
C TRP A 641 20.29 31.04 15.54
N GLN A 642 20.48 31.29 14.24
CA GLN A 642 21.66 30.83 13.49
C GLN A 642 22.97 31.53 13.89
N LYS A 643 22.93 32.62 14.69
CA LYS A 643 24.11 33.33 15.21
C LYS A 643 24.41 32.98 16.66
N GLU A 644 23.38 32.97 17.51
CA GLU A 644 23.44 32.50 18.90
C GLU A 644 22.29 31.52 19.13
N ARG A 645 22.59 30.21 19.19
CA ARG A 645 21.59 29.19 19.54
C ARG A 645 21.26 29.31 21.03
N ALA A 646 20.02 29.65 21.36
CA ALA A 646 19.51 29.54 22.72
C ALA A 646 18.52 28.35 22.83
N GLY A 647 17.92 28.19 24.01
CA GLY A 647 16.98 27.10 24.33
C GLY A 647 15.52 27.52 24.21
N GLU A 648 15.18 28.40 23.26
CA GLU A 648 13.85 28.99 23.15
C GLU A 648 12.76 27.93 22.93
N GLN A 649 11.57 28.22 23.45
CA GLN A 649 10.38 27.41 23.24
C GLN A 649 9.47 28.05 22.19
N LEU A 650 9.00 27.26 21.24
CA LEU A 650 7.99 27.67 20.28
C LEU A 650 6.61 27.26 20.77
N SER A 651 5.66 28.19 20.76
CA SER A 651 4.28 27.86 21.14
C SER A 651 3.52 27.18 19.99
N THR A 652 2.77 26.15 20.35
CA THR A 652 2.04 25.25 19.45
C THR A 652 0.78 24.74 20.16
N LEU A 653 -0.03 23.93 19.49
CA LEU A 653 -1.18 23.26 20.09
C LEU A 653 -0.80 21.81 20.37
N ASN A 654 -0.97 21.36 21.62
CA ASN A 654 -0.83 19.93 21.95
C ASN A 654 -2.06 19.12 21.49
N GLU A 655 -2.12 17.82 21.79
CA GLU A 655 -3.21 16.95 21.32
C GLU A 655 -4.58 17.28 21.92
N ALA A 656 -4.64 17.89 23.10
CA ALA A 656 -5.88 18.50 23.62
C ALA A 656 -6.21 19.80 22.86
N GLY A 657 -5.17 20.56 22.53
CA GLY A 657 -5.19 21.90 21.92
C GLY A 657 -5.17 23.03 22.95
N LEU A 658 -4.56 22.79 24.10
CA LEU A 658 -4.03 23.87 24.93
C LEU A 658 -2.79 24.45 24.24
N LEU A 659 -2.51 25.74 24.48
CA LEU A 659 -1.31 26.42 24.01
C LEU A 659 -0.08 25.91 24.76
N ALA A 660 0.49 24.82 24.25
CA ALA A 660 1.75 24.27 24.70
C ALA A 660 2.91 25.13 24.19
N SER A 661 4.06 25.04 24.85
CA SER A 661 5.33 25.52 24.30
C SER A 661 6.33 24.38 24.35
N SER A 662 6.91 24.06 23.19
CA SER A 662 7.85 22.95 23.01
C SER A 662 9.23 23.51 22.68
N LYS A 663 10.28 22.83 23.14
CA LYS A 663 11.68 23.20 22.86
C LYS A 663 11.92 23.16 21.35
N LEU A 664 12.42 24.27 20.81
CA LEU A 664 12.86 24.32 19.42
C LEU A 664 14.15 23.49 19.25
N LEU A 665 14.12 22.49 18.38
CA LEU A 665 15.28 21.64 18.07
C LEU A 665 16.06 22.13 16.85
N GLY A 666 15.39 22.73 15.88
CA GLY A 666 16.03 23.13 14.63
C GLY A 666 15.24 24.15 13.84
N VAL A 667 15.98 24.98 13.10
CA VAL A 667 15.47 25.99 12.20
C VAL A 667 16.02 25.77 10.80
N HIS A 668 15.14 25.78 9.81
CA HIS A 668 15.47 25.53 8.42
C HIS A 668 15.25 26.82 7.61
N LYS A 669 16.13 27.11 6.65
CA LYS A 669 16.09 28.28 5.77
C LYS A 669 16.57 27.88 4.37
N ASN A 670 15.66 27.88 3.41
CA ASN A 670 15.82 27.36 2.05
C ASN A 670 15.38 28.41 1.00
N PRO A 671 15.77 28.33 -0.29
CA PRO A 671 15.33 29.30 -1.31
C PRO A 671 13.83 29.24 -1.62
N ALA A 672 13.17 30.40 -1.72
CA ALA A 672 11.71 30.45 -1.91
C ALA A 672 11.28 30.11 -3.35
N PRO A 673 10.23 29.28 -3.56
CA PRO A 673 9.75 28.92 -4.89
C PRO A 673 9.05 30.10 -5.59
N GLU A 674 8.89 30.01 -6.91
CA GLU A 674 8.21 31.05 -7.71
C GLU A 674 6.72 31.21 -7.37
N ARG A 675 6.08 30.17 -6.83
CA ARG A 675 4.65 30.11 -6.54
C ARG A 675 4.40 29.80 -5.06
N LEU A 676 3.59 30.63 -4.43
CA LEU A 676 3.13 30.51 -3.05
C LEU A 676 1.61 30.49 -2.98
N ILE A 677 1.07 30.03 -1.86
CA ILE A 677 -0.34 30.21 -1.49
C ILE A 677 -0.40 31.22 -0.36
N ARG A 678 -1.41 32.08 -0.36
CA ARG A 678 -1.75 32.93 0.79
C ARG A 678 -3.19 32.66 1.21
N ILE A 679 -3.36 32.44 2.51
CA ILE A 679 -4.64 32.20 3.18
C ILE A 679 -4.94 33.44 4.04
N ARG A 680 -6.14 34.01 3.90
CA ARG A 680 -6.70 35.03 4.82
C ARG A 680 -7.87 34.44 5.58
N THR A 681 -8.08 34.86 6.83
CA THR A 681 -9.18 34.40 7.68
C THR A 681 -10.09 35.54 8.15
N ARG A 682 -11.21 35.21 8.80
CA ARG A 682 -12.22 36.17 9.27
C ARG A 682 -11.74 36.99 10.48
N SER A 683 -10.92 36.43 11.37
CA SER A 683 -10.23 37.21 12.41
C SER A 683 -8.99 37.98 11.90
N GLY A 684 -8.83 38.12 10.58
CA GLY A 684 -7.74 38.93 10.00
C GLY A 684 -6.35 38.33 10.22
N LEU A 685 -6.26 37.00 10.33
CA LEU A 685 -5.00 36.29 10.16
C LEU A 685 -4.70 36.15 8.66
N GLU A 686 -3.42 36.16 8.32
CA GLU A 686 -2.92 36.09 6.94
C GLU A 686 -1.63 35.28 6.97
N LEU A 687 -1.60 34.13 6.30
CA LEU A 687 -0.40 33.29 6.21
C LEU A 687 -0.05 33.04 4.75
N THR A 688 1.17 33.39 4.36
CA THR A 688 1.78 32.96 3.09
C THR A 688 2.57 31.66 3.36
N LEU A 689 2.49 30.67 2.47
CA LEU A 689 3.22 29.40 2.59
C LEU A 689 3.37 28.68 1.24
N THR A 690 4.14 27.59 1.19
CA THR A 690 4.32 26.81 -0.04
C THR A 690 3.06 25.97 -0.33
N PRO A 691 2.74 25.67 -1.62
CA PRO A 691 1.48 25.02 -1.99
C PRO A 691 1.22 23.67 -1.29
N ASN A 692 2.27 22.89 -1.07
CA ASN A 692 2.22 21.54 -0.49
C ASN A 692 2.31 21.51 1.05
N HIS A 693 2.51 22.64 1.72
CA HIS A 693 2.60 22.66 3.18
C HIS A 693 1.23 22.37 3.81
N GLU A 694 1.16 21.46 4.78
CA GLU A 694 -0.10 21.05 5.40
C GLU A 694 -0.56 22.04 6.50
N VAL A 695 -1.85 22.38 6.49
CA VAL A 695 -2.56 23.28 7.41
C VAL A 695 -3.64 22.49 8.14
N ALA A 696 -3.87 22.74 9.42
CA ALA A 696 -4.96 22.15 10.18
C ALA A 696 -6.31 22.80 9.81
N GLY A 697 -7.13 22.07 9.06
CA GLY A 697 -8.52 22.39 8.77
C GLY A 697 -9.50 21.51 9.55
N ASP A 698 -10.73 21.99 9.75
CA ASP A 698 -11.84 21.20 10.29
C ASP A 698 -12.37 20.22 9.23
N ARG A 699 -11.54 19.21 8.93
CA ARG A 699 -11.70 18.27 7.81
C ARG A 699 -11.57 16.79 8.23
N TRP A 700 -11.64 16.50 9.53
CA TRP A 700 -11.49 15.16 10.11
C TRP A 700 -12.35 14.10 9.41
N GLU A 701 -13.60 14.46 9.08
CA GLU A 701 -14.59 13.57 8.42
C GLU A 701 -14.35 13.39 6.92
N ARG A 702 -13.53 14.22 6.26
CA ARG A 702 -13.32 14.22 4.78
C ARG A 702 -12.03 13.55 4.31
N ASN A 703 -11.09 13.34 5.24
CA ASN A 703 -9.70 12.98 4.94
C ASN A 703 -9.19 11.75 5.71
N GLY A 704 -9.87 11.29 6.77
CA GLY A 704 -9.52 10.05 7.51
C GLY A 704 -8.18 10.06 8.27
N HIS A 705 -7.41 11.14 8.20
CA HIS A 705 -6.01 11.22 8.65
C HIS A 705 -5.72 12.48 9.51
N GLY A 706 -6.73 12.94 10.26
CA GLY A 706 -6.64 14.12 11.13
C GLY A 706 -7.12 15.42 10.47
N PRO A 707 -6.70 16.61 10.98
CA PRO A 707 -7.15 17.90 10.48
C PRO A 707 -6.40 18.35 9.21
N TRP A 708 -5.32 17.66 8.86
CA TRP A 708 -4.32 18.17 7.93
C TRP A 708 -4.82 18.17 6.46
N ALA A 709 -4.58 19.28 5.78
CA ALA A 709 -4.83 19.46 4.35
C ALA A 709 -3.81 20.44 3.76
N ARG A 710 -3.39 20.24 2.51
CA ARG A 710 -2.39 21.10 1.85
C ARG A 710 -2.92 22.54 1.70
N ALA A 711 -2.02 23.53 1.75
CA ALA A 711 -2.36 24.93 1.52
C ALA A 711 -3.09 25.14 0.18
N ASP A 712 -2.67 24.47 -0.89
CA ASP A 712 -3.35 24.50 -2.21
C ASP A 712 -4.64 23.67 -2.31
N GLU A 713 -5.06 23.01 -1.22
CA GLU A 713 -6.37 22.36 -1.04
C GLU A 713 -7.32 23.15 -0.13
N ILE A 714 -6.85 24.18 0.59
CA ILE A 714 -7.70 25.10 1.36
C ILE A 714 -8.48 26.01 0.41
N ARG A 715 -9.75 26.31 0.74
CA ARG A 715 -10.67 27.13 -0.06
C ARG A 715 -11.33 28.19 0.82
N GLU A 716 -11.87 29.23 0.17
CA GLU A 716 -12.75 30.19 0.84
C GLU A 716 -13.97 29.46 1.44
N GLY A 717 -14.30 29.77 2.69
CA GLY A 717 -15.35 29.10 3.46
C GLY A 717 -14.93 27.86 4.25
N ASP A 718 -13.71 27.33 4.08
CA ASP A 718 -13.16 26.34 5.02
C ASP A 718 -12.98 26.94 6.42
N TYR A 719 -12.91 26.07 7.43
CA TYR A 719 -12.51 26.44 8.80
C TYR A 719 -11.12 25.89 9.09
N VAL A 720 -10.25 26.72 9.67
CA VAL A 720 -8.89 26.36 10.09
C VAL A 720 -8.73 26.51 11.60
N TYR A 721 -7.88 25.67 12.20
CA TYR A 721 -7.53 25.74 13.61
C TYR A 721 -6.59 26.92 13.82
N ALA A 722 -7.04 27.92 14.60
CA ALA A 722 -6.32 29.18 14.75
C ALA A 722 -6.53 29.88 16.09
N LEU A 723 -5.53 30.65 16.51
CA LEU A 723 -5.61 31.55 17.67
C LEU A 723 -6.21 32.90 17.24
N LYS A 724 -7.54 33.05 17.35
CA LYS A 724 -8.26 34.29 16.96
C LYS A 724 -7.83 35.56 17.71
N HIS A 725 -7.15 35.41 18.85
CA HIS A 725 -6.64 36.51 19.69
C HIS A 725 -5.14 36.77 19.51
N TRP A 726 -4.51 36.15 18.50
CA TRP A 726 -3.10 36.35 18.13
C TRP A 726 -2.74 37.83 17.98
N ALA A 727 -1.57 38.20 18.48
CA ALA A 727 -1.02 39.56 18.42
C ALA A 727 -1.90 40.67 19.05
N GLY A 728 -2.85 40.34 19.93
CA GLY A 728 -3.72 41.33 20.59
C GLY A 728 -4.69 42.04 19.64
N ARG A 729 -4.97 41.45 18.47
CA ARG A 729 -5.92 41.98 17.48
C ARG A 729 -7.34 41.81 18.02
N SER A 730 -7.96 42.90 18.49
CA SER A 730 -9.31 42.87 19.08
C SER A 730 -10.39 42.72 18.01
N PHE A 731 -11.27 41.73 18.15
CA PHE A 731 -12.44 41.53 17.29
C PHE A 731 -13.73 41.39 18.10
N ASP A 732 -14.85 41.62 17.42
CA ASP A 732 -16.18 41.72 18.01
C ASP A 732 -16.68 40.35 18.51
N ILE A 733 -16.98 40.26 19.81
CA ILE A 733 -17.26 39.00 20.55
C ILE A 733 -18.72 38.53 20.32
N THR A 734 -19.45 39.17 19.41
CA THR A 734 -20.92 39.06 19.27
C THR A 734 -21.43 37.88 18.42
N GLN A 735 -20.55 36.96 18.00
CA GLN A 735 -20.94 35.61 17.56
C GLN A 735 -20.12 34.57 18.32
N ALA A 736 -20.81 33.76 19.13
CA ALA A 736 -20.21 32.90 20.15
C ALA A 736 -19.16 31.91 19.61
N GLU A 737 -18.21 31.55 20.47
CA GLU A 737 -17.02 30.77 20.16
C GLU A 737 -17.39 29.39 19.58
N VAL A 738 -17.27 29.25 18.27
CA VAL A 738 -17.56 28.00 17.54
C VAL A 738 -16.41 27.01 17.71
N LEU A 739 -16.70 25.87 18.33
CA LEU A 739 -15.75 24.78 18.59
C LEU A 739 -15.82 23.71 17.49
N PRO A 740 -14.87 22.76 17.39
CA PRO A 740 -14.91 21.67 16.40
C PRO A 740 -16.11 20.73 16.56
N PHE A 741 -16.44 20.00 15.50
CA PHE A 741 -17.47 18.97 15.54
C PHE A 741 -17.21 17.88 16.59
N ALA A 742 -15.94 17.61 16.92
CA ALA A 742 -15.55 16.70 18.00
C ALA A 742 -16.15 17.11 19.36
N ALA A 743 -16.11 18.40 19.70
CA ALA A 743 -16.75 18.94 20.91
C ALA A 743 -18.27 18.71 20.89
N GLY A 744 -18.89 18.79 19.71
CA GLY A 744 -20.33 18.56 19.53
C GLY A 744 -20.72 17.10 19.71
N LYS A 745 -19.90 16.18 19.18
CA LYS A 745 -20.09 14.74 19.35
C LYS A 745 -19.86 14.30 20.80
N ALA A 746 -18.88 14.88 21.49
CA ALA A 746 -18.70 14.68 22.94
C ALA A 746 -19.92 15.19 23.73
N LEU A 747 -20.32 16.44 23.49
CA LEU A 747 -21.48 17.06 24.13
C LEU A 747 -22.78 16.26 23.93
N ALA A 748 -22.99 15.66 22.76
CA ALA A 748 -24.17 14.85 22.45
C ALA A 748 -23.98 13.33 22.63
N GLY A 749 -22.83 12.89 23.12
CA GLY A 749 -22.55 11.52 23.54
C GLY A 749 -22.90 11.26 25.01
N LEU A 750 -22.82 12.30 25.84
CA LEU A 750 -23.12 12.24 27.28
C LEU A 750 -24.64 12.21 27.54
N PRO A 751 -25.18 11.22 28.28
CA PRO A 751 -26.60 11.16 28.62
C PRO A 751 -27.12 12.39 29.37
N GLU A 752 -26.27 12.99 30.21
CA GLU A 752 -26.62 14.07 31.12
C GLU A 752 -26.92 15.38 30.39
N SER A 753 -26.29 15.60 29.23
CA SER A 753 -26.53 16.75 28.36
C SER A 753 -27.98 16.89 27.89
N ALA A 754 -28.75 15.80 27.92
CA ALA A 754 -30.19 15.79 27.62
C ALA A 754 -31.05 16.49 28.68
N THR A 755 -30.49 16.89 29.82
CA THR A 755 -31.16 17.74 30.83
C THR A 755 -31.15 19.21 30.43
N ALA A 756 -30.02 19.70 29.90
CA ALA A 756 -29.77 21.12 29.65
C ALA A 756 -30.00 21.58 28.19
N LEU A 757 -29.73 20.71 27.21
CA LEU A 757 -29.86 21.03 25.79
C LEU A 757 -31.02 20.31 25.12
N SER A 758 -31.69 20.98 24.17
CA SER A 758 -32.81 20.37 23.45
C SER A 758 -32.37 19.14 22.65
N PRO A 759 -33.24 18.12 22.50
CA PRO A 759 -32.96 16.96 21.66
C PRO A 759 -32.59 17.32 20.21
N SER A 760 -33.13 18.42 19.66
CA SER A 760 -32.76 18.92 18.34
C SER A 760 -31.35 19.51 18.27
N THR A 761 -30.90 20.18 19.33
CA THR A 761 -29.54 20.73 19.46
C THR A 761 -28.53 19.58 19.59
N LEU A 762 -28.79 18.63 20.50
CA LEU A 762 -27.96 17.45 20.70
C LEU A 762 -27.90 16.58 19.43
N PHE A 763 -29.03 16.34 18.77
CA PHE A 763 -29.05 15.64 17.48
C PHE A 763 -28.20 16.34 16.42
N SER A 764 -28.27 17.68 16.34
CA SER A 764 -27.51 18.46 15.35
C SER A 764 -26.00 18.42 15.61
N TYR A 765 -25.59 18.37 16.88
CA TYR A 765 -24.18 18.20 17.27
C TYR A 765 -23.68 16.76 17.09
N LYS A 766 -24.50 15.75 17.45
CA LYS A 766 -24.20 14.32 17.25
C LYS A 766 -24.01 13.97 15.78
N THR A 767 -24.75 14.63 14.90
CA THR A 767 -24.76 14.40 13.44
C THR A 767 -23.94 15.41 12.63
N GLY A 768 -23.13 16.27 13.27
CA GLY A 768 -22.28 17.26 12.58
C GLY A 768 -23.04 18.33 11.77
N ARG A 769 -24.36 18.45 11.95
CA ARG A 769 -25.21 19.42 11.22
C ARG A 769 -25.03 20.85 11.72
N SER A 770 -24.60 21.01 12.96
CA SER A 770 -24.11 22.28 13.51
C SER A 770 -22.88 22.02 14.37
N ARG A 771 -22.01 23.02 14.47
CA ARG A 771 -20.94 23.06 15.46
C ARG A 771 -21.48 23.59 16.78
N PRO A 772 -21.02 23.11 17.94
CA PRO A 772 -21.38 23.72 19.21
C PRO A 772 -20.73 25.10 19.35
N VAL A 773 -21.44 25.97 20.05
CA VAL A 773 -20.87 27.19 20.61
C VAL A 773 -20.48 26.91 22.06
N ALA A 774 -19.40 27.54 22.54
CA ALA A 774 -18.89 27.33 23.88
C ALA A 774 -19.97 27.51 24.96
N ASP A 775 -20.91 28.46 24.81
CA ASP A 775 -21.98 28.68 25.77
C ASP A 775 -22.91 27.47 25.97
N ASN A 776 -23.15 26.67 24.94
CA ASN A 776 -23.95 25.44 25.06
C ASN A 776 -23.18 24.34 25.81
N VAL A 777 -21.85 24.32 25.72
CA VAL A 777 -21.01 23.42 26.52
C VAL A 777 -20.93 23.90 27.97
N ARG A 778 -20.77 25.23 28.18
CA ARG A 778 -20.81 25.88 29.51
C ARG A 778 -22.13 25.60 30.23
N GLN A 779 -23.26 25.64 29.51
CA GLN A 779 -24.58 25.33 30.06
C GLN A 779 -24.67 23.88 30.55
N VAL A 780 -24.27 22.90 29.74
CA VAL A 780 -24.27 21.48 30.17
C VAL A 780 -23.39 21.26 31.40
N VAL A 781 -22.17 21.83 31.42
CA VAL A 781 -21.25 21.70 32.56
C VAL A 781 -21.81 22.34 33.83
N ALA A 782 -22.62 23.40 33.72
CA ALA A 782 -23.26 24.05 34.87
C ALA A 782 -24.49 23.29 35.39
N GLU A 783 -25.23 22.61 34.53
CA GLU A 783 -26.45 21.86 34.89
C GLU A 783 -26.17 20.39 35.27
N ALA A 784 -25.11 19.79 34.72
CA ALA A 784 -24.64 18.44 35.01
C ALA A 784 -23.11 18.41 35.28
N PRO A 785 -22.66 18.80 36.49
CA PRO A 785 -21.24 18.99 36.81
C PRO A 785 -20.35 17.74 36.62
N GLU A 786 -20.92 16.55 36.68
CA GLU A 786 -20.29 15.27 36.36
C GLU A 786 -19.73 15.20 34.93
N THR A 787 -20.32 15.96 33.99
CA THR A 787 -19.84 16.06 32.59
C THR A 787 -18.57 16.89 32.43
N ALA A 788 -18.19 17.69 33.42
CA ALA A 788 -17.06 18.62 33.36
C ALA A 788 -15.76 17.93 32.92
N ALA A 789 -15.49 16.72 33.41
CA ALA A 789 -14.27 15.97 33.08
C ALA A 789 -14.13 15.65 31.57
N VAL A 790 -15.24 15.62 30.82
CA VAL A 790 -15.28 15.33 29.37
C VAL A 790 -15.44 16.60 28.53
N LEU A 791 -16.08 17.63 29.09
CA LEU A 791 -16.50 18.83 28.36
C LEU A 791 -15.64 20.08 28.61
N THR A 792 -15.13 20.24 29.83
CA THR A 792 -14.22 21.35 30.19
C THR A 792 -12.96 21.39 29.31
N PRO A 793 -12.34 20.28 28.87
CA PRO A 793 -11.23 20.34 27.90
C PRO A 793 -11.57 21.07 26.60
N PHE A 794 -12.82 21.03 26.12
CA PHE A 794 -13.23 21.79 24.93
C PHE A 794 -13.54 23.27 25.20
N LEU A 795 -13.64 23.68 26.47
CA LEU A 795 -13.86 25.06 26.90
C LEU A 795 -12.58 25.79 27.31
N ASP A 796 -11.62 25.05 27.86
CA ASP A 796 -10.35 25.57 28.35
C ASP A 796 -9.27 25.62 27.25
N ASN A 797 -9.56 25.09 26.05
CA ASN A 797 -8.69 25.11 24.88
C ASN A 797 -8.47 26.53 24.31
N ASP A 798 -7.23 26.84 23.93
CA ASP A 798 -6.84 28.15 23.42
C ASP A 798 -7.18 28.39 21.92
N TYR A 799 -7.33 27.31 21.13
CA TYR A 799 -7.62 27.41 19.70
C TYR A 799 -9.12 27.50 19.41
N PHE A 800 -9.43 28.16 18.29
CA PHE A 800 -10.79 28.25 17.77
C PHE A 800 -10.81 27.98 16.27
N LEU A 801 -11.97 27.58 15.74
CA LEU A 801 -12.14 27.44 14.30
C LEU A 801 -12.43 28.81 13.67
N ASP A 802 -11.46 29.34 12.92
CA ASP A 802 -11.62 30.58 12.14
C ASP A 802 -11.94 30.27 10.67
N THR A 803 -12.78 31.09 10.04
CA THR A 803 -13.22 30.89 8.67
C THR A 803 -12.23 31.51 7.69
N VAL A 804 -11.79 30.74 6.70
CA VAL A 804 -10.98 31.24 5.58
C VAL A 804 -11.84 32.16 4.70
N THR A 805 -11.40 33.40 4.51
CA THR A 805 -12.09 34.46 3.75
C THR A 805 -11.47 34.73 2.39
N GLN A 806 -10.23 34.28 2.15
CA GLN A 806 -9.61 34.33 0.84
C GLN A 806 -8.50 33.27 0.76
N VAL A 807 -8.38 32.60 -0.40
CA VAL A 807 -7.18 31.82 -0.74
C VAL A 807 -6.71 32.27 -2.11
N GLU A 808 -5.49 32.79 -2.19
CA GLU A 808 -4.89 33.28 -3.44
C GLU A 808 -3.57 32.56 -3.76
N THR A 809 -3.36 32.24 -5.03
CA THR A 809 -2.03 31.89 -5.53
C THR A 809 -1.25 33.18 -5.76
N VAL A 810 -0.10 33.31 -5.08
CA VAL A 810 0.78 34.47 -5.18
C VAL A 810 2.03 34.08 -5.96
N ALA A 811 2.41 34.86 -6.96
CA ALA A 811 3.73 34.75 -7.56
C ALA A 811 4.75 35.42 -6.63
N ASN A 812 5.79 34.70 -6.21
CA ASN A 812 6.80 35.20 -5.29
C ASN A 812 7.54 36.41 -5.88
N ALA A 813 7.90 36.38 -7.17
CA ALA A 813 8.48 37.50 -7.91
C ALA A 813 9.71 38.18 -7.24
N GLY A 814 10.43 37.46 -6.37
CA GLY A 814 11.55 37.98 -5.58
C GLY A 814 11.17 38.70 -4.28
N GLN A 815 9.89 38.72 -3.90
CA GLN A 815 9.39 39.32 -2.64
C GLN A 815 9.95 38.58 -1.41
N HIS A 816 10.06 37.25 -1.48
CA HIS A 816 10.70 36.42 -0.47
C HIS A 816 11.91 35.74 -1.12
N ALA A 817 13.09 35.96 -0.56
CA ALA A 817 14.30 35.24 -0.98
C ALA A 817 14.31 33.80 -0.43
N HIS A 818 13.71 33.59 0.76
CA HIS A 818 13.78 32.32 1.49
C HIS A 818 12.43 31.87 2.04
N VAL A 819 12.32 30.55 2.19
CA VAL A 819 11.28 29.78 2.85
C VAL A 819 11.88 29.05 4.06
N TYR A 820 11.14 28.93 5.14
CA TYR A 820 11.63 28.55 6.47
C TYR A 820 10.81 27.41 7.07
N ASN A 821 11.38 26.58 7.96
CA ASN A 821 10.61 25.59 8.72
C ASN A 821 11.17 25.47 10.14
N LEU A 822 10.36 25.01 11.09
CA LEU A 822 10.73 24.86 12.50
C LEU A 822 10.47 23.41 12.94
N SER A 823 11.41 22.85 13.70
CA SER A 823 11.32 21.48 14.23
C SER A 823 11.28 21.54 15.76
N LEU A 824 10.26 20.93 16.36
CA LEU A 824 10.04 20.90 17.81
C LEU A 824 10.34 19.52 18.39
N LEU A 825 10.48 19.43 19.71
CA LEU A 825 10.93 18.22 20.40
C LEU A 825 9.90 17.08 20.40
N ASP A 826 8.66 17.40 20.73
CA ASP A 826 7.60 16.43 21.07
C ASP A 826 6.29 16.64 20.30
N ILE A 827 6.17 17.74 19.54
CA ILE A 827 4.94 18.10 18.81
C ILE A 827 5.26 18.35 17.33
N ASN A 828 4.71 17.49 16.45
CA ASN A 828 4.95 17.50 15.00
C ASN A 828 4.19 18.62 14.23
N SER A 829 3.95 19.76 14.89
CA SER A 829 3.21 20.91 14.36
C SER A 829 3.50 22.21 15.12
N TYR A 830 3.24 23.37 14.51
CA TYR A 830 3.40 24.68 15.14
C TYR A 830 2.45 25.76 14.60
N LEU A 831 2.41 26.92 15.27
CA LEU A 831 1.56 28.07 14.93
C LEU A 831 2.34 29.15 14.15
N ALA A 832 1.91 29.41 12.91
CA ALA A 832 2.45 30.44 12.02
C ALA A 832 1.34 31.44 11.64
N ASN A 833 1.55 32.73 11.92
CA ASN A 833 0.53 33.78 11.89
C ASN A 833 -0.78 33.39 12.59
N GLY A 834 -0.68 32.61 13.67
CA GLY A 834 -1.81 32.10 14.44
C GLY A 834 -2.53 30.88 13.84
N ILE A 835 -2.03 30.29 12.74
CA ILE A 835 -2.61 29.13 12.03
C ILE A 835 -1.65 27.91 12.14
N HIS A 836 -2.19 26.69 12.25
CA HIS A 836 -1.46 25.47 12.66
C HIS A 836 -1.03 24.55 11.47
N VAL A 837 0.19 23.96 11.46
CA VAL A 837 0.84 23.30 10.25
C VAL A 837 1.70 22.01 10.52
N LYS A 838 2.06 21.15 9.51
CA LYS A 838 2.57 19.72 9.68
C LYS A 838 3.39 19.06 8.50
N ASN A 839 3.92 17.80 8.65
CA ASN A 839 4.88 17.01 7.79
C ASN A 839 4.54 15.46 7.53
N CYS A 840 5.30 14.64 6.74
CA CYS A 840 5.05 13.16 6.44
C CYS A 840 6.26 12.22 5.96
N GLY A 841 6.06 10.93 5.48
CA GLY A 841 7.14 9.92 5.12
C GLY A 841 6.80 8.48 4.56
N CYS A 842 7.79 7.56 4.24
CA CYS A 842 7.59 6.21 3.59
C CYS A 842 8.67 5.02 3.60
N PHE A 843 9.69 4.99 4.46
CA PHE A 843 11.00 4.23 4.39
C PHE A 843 11.12 2.93 5.24
N GLU A 844 12.15 2.07 5.05
CA GLU A 844 12.41 0.87 5.91
C GLU A 844 12.88 1.24 7.33
N CYS A 845 13.87 2.13 7.43
CA CYS A 845 14.43 2.61 8.69
C CYS A 845 14.49 4.15 8.66
N ILE A 846 14.52 4.76 9.84
CA ILE A 846 14.72 6.21 9.97
C ILE A 846 15.98 6.44 10.78
N MET A 847 16.88 7.22 10.19
CA MET A 847 18.04 7.76 10.87
C MET A 847 17.73 9.18 11.33
N MET A 848 18.02 9.50 12.59
CA MET A 848 17.88 10.85 13.15
C MET A 848 19.08 11.22 14.02
N LEU A 849 19.52 12.47 13.92
CA LEU A 849 20.52 13.09 14.79
C LEU A 849 20.10 13.04 16.27
N VAL A 850 21.02 12.62 17.15
CA VAL A 850 20.93 12.75 18.61
C VAL A 850 22.05 13.69 19.05
N PRO A 851 21.78 15.01 19.15
CA PRO A 851 22.80 16.03 19.34
C PRO A 851 23.70 15.82 20.56
N GLU A 852 23.08 15.45 21.68
CA GLU A 852 23.72 15.25 22.98
C GLU A 852 24.77 14.13 22.94
N ALA A 853 24.58 13.13 22.07
CA ALA A 853 25.45 11.98 21.90
C ALA A 853 26.48 12.14 20.75
N ASN A 854 26.54 13.31 20.10
CA ASN A 854 27.38 13.61 18.93
C ASN A 854 27.25 12.58 17.78
N GLY A 855 26.03 12.06 17.58
CA GLY A 855 25.76 10.91 16.73
C GLY A 855 24.33 10.86 16.19
N VAL A 856 23.95 9.72 15.63
CA VAL A 856 22.62 9.42 15.08
C VAL A 856 22.03 8.16 15.73
N MET A 857 20.72 8.11 15.87
CA MET A 857 19.99 6.87 16.15
C MET A 857 19.39 6.31 14.86
N VAL A 858 19.17 4.99 14.79
CA VAL A 858 18.51 4.32 13.67
C VAL A 858 17.40 3.41 14.18
N VAL A 859 16.15 3.71 13.81
CA VAL A 859 14.97 2.91 14.18
C VAL A 859 14.41 2.13 12.98
N SER A 860 14.01 0.87 13.21
CA SER A 860 13.34 0.03 12.20
C SER A 860 11.84 0.28 12.12
N ARG A 861 11.23 0.12 10.94
CA ARG A 861 9.76 0.06 10.79
C ARG A 861 9.11 -1.07 11.61
N GLU A 862 9.87 -2.13 11.86
CA GLU A 862 9.45 -3.30 12.63
C GLU A 862 9.56 -3.07 14.15
N ASP A 863 10.14 -1.95 14.59
CA ASP A 863 10.30 -1.58 16.00
C ASP A 863 9.24 -0.53 16.40
N THR A 864 8.38 -0.91 17.36
CA THR A 864 7.32 -0.05 17.91
C THR A 864 7.74 0.68 19.18
N SER A 865 8.98 0.53 19.61
CA SER A 865 9.52 1.09 20.85
C SER A 865 9.68 2.62 20.80
N MET A 866 9.89 3.21 21.98
CA MET A 866 10.32 4.59 22.08
C MET A 866 11.83 4.68 21.84
N THR A 867 12.26 5.66 21.05
CA THR A 867 13.68 5.94 20.79
C THR A 867 14.20 7.05 21.71
N PRO A 868 15.53 7.19 21.93
CA PRO A 868 16.09 8.25 22.77
C PRO A 868 15.70 9.68 22.41
N ALA A 869 15.29 9.97 21.16
CA ALA A 869 14.75 11.28 20.79
C ALA A 869 13.28 11.51 21.21
N GLY A 870 12.73 10.67 22.10
CA GLY A 870 11.35 10.81 22.62
C GLY A 870 10.26 10.46 21.60
N MET A 871 10.60 9.74 20.54
CA MET A 871 9.70 9.47 19.41
C MET A 871 9.72 7.99 18.98
N THR A 872 8.58 7.49 18.50
CA THR A 872 8.47 6.15 17.87
C THR A 872 8.83 6.21 16.39
N PHE A 873 9.01 5.05 15.73
CA PHE A 873 9.15 4.99 14.27
C PHE A 873 8.02 5.75 13.55
N SER A 874 6.77 5.58 13.97
CA SER A 874 5.61 6.26 13.36
C SER A 874 5.65 7.77 13.51
N THR A 875 6.16 8.28 14.65
CA THR A 875 6.33 9.72 14.90
C THR A 875 7.45 10.30 14.04
N LEU A 876 8.59 9.61 13.99
CA LEU A 876 9.76 9.95 13.15
C LEU A 876 9.42 9.85 11.65
N ALA A 877 8.50 8.95 11.28
CA ALA A 877 8.02 8.81 9.92
C ALA A 877 7.26 10.06 9.45
N GLY A 878 6.74 10.88 10.37
CA GLY A 878 6.22 12.21 10.08
C GLY A 878 7.29 13.23 9.67
N MET A 879 8.57 12.99 9.96
CA MET A 879 9.66 13.96 9.73
C MET A 879 10.49 13.66 8.47
N ALA A 880 10.48 12.43 7.97
CA ALA A 880 11.58 11.90 7.16
C ALA A 880 11.28 11.70 5.65
N GLY A 881 10.12 12.13 5.14
CA GLY A 881 9.79 11.95 3.72
C GLY A 881 8.53 12.67 3.24
N GLY A 882 7.76 12.03 2.34
CA GLY A 882 6.84 12.74 1.44
C GLY A 882 7.56 13.60 0.40
N GLY A 883 8.88 13.46 0.30
CA GLY A 883 9.76 14.49 -0.24
C GLY A 883 9.98 15.66 0.73
N LEU A 884 10.20 15.36 2.03
CA LEU A 884 11.01 16.00 3.10
C LEU A 884 12.52 16.22 2.80
N GLN A 885 13.34 17.23 3.17
CA GLN A 885 13.16 18.51 3.88
C GLN A 885 13.72 18.57 5.30
N THR A 886 14.64 17.67 5.65
CA THR A 886 14.99 17.50 7.06
C THR A 886 16.47 17.22 7.30
N PRO A 887 17.35 18.24 7.27
CA PRO A 887 18.67 18.19 7.90
C PRO A 887 18.62 17.49 9.27
N GLY A 888 19.46 16.47 9.44
CA GLY A 888 19.48 15.64 10.65
C GLY A 888 18.44 14.52 10.71
N VAL A 889 17.56 14.32 9.71
CA VAL A 889 16.62 13.18 9.65
C VAL A 889 16.52 12.61 8.23
N MET A 890 16.71 11.30 8.06
CA MET A 890 16.68 10.65 6.75
C MET A 890 16.04 9.25 6.80
N GLY A 891 15.09 9.02 5.90
CA GLY A 891 14.60 7.69 5.59
C GLY A 891 15.60 6.88 4.76
N ILE A 892 15.93 5.66 5.19
CA ILE A 892 16.94 4.80 4.58
C ILE A 892 16.45 3.35 4.43
N GLY A 893 17.08 2.61 3.52
CA GLY A 893 16.99 1.14 3.47
C GLY A 893 17.99 0.53 4.45
N LYS A 894 17.68 -0.59 5.11
CA LYS A 894 18.50 -1.12 6.21
C LYS A 894 19.92 -1.51 5.78
N TYR A 895 20.08 -2.04 4.56
CA TYR A 895 21.40 -2.32 3.98
C TYR A 895 22.24 -1.08 3.62
N TYR A 896 21.75 0.15 3.81
CA TYR A 896 22.59 1.34 3.67
C TYR A 896 23.57 1.45 4.85
N LEU A 897 23.21 0.90 6.03
CA LEU A 897 24.04 0.87 7.23
C LEU A 897 25.40 0.19 7.00
N THR A 898 25.46 -0.80 6.10
CA THR A 898 26.70 -1.54 5.82
C THR A 898 27.64 -0.80 4.88
N SER A 899 27.19 0.28 4.25
CA SER A 899 27.92 0.98 3.19
C SER A 899 29.14 1.77 3.71
N PRO A 900 30.29 1.73 3.01
CA PRO A 900 31.39 2.69 3.19
C PRO A 900 31.02 4.15 2.85
N LYS A 901 29.84 4.38 2.26
CA LYS A 901 29.26 5.70 1.97
C LYS A 901 28.12 6.09 2.91
N PHE A 902 27.80 5.28 3.91
CA PHE A 902 26.80 5.60 4.93
C PHE A 902 27.21 6.88 5.68
N ILE A 903 26.52 8.00 5.42
CA ILE A 903 26.79 9.35 5.99
C ILE A 903 28.29 9.68 6.12
N SER A 904 29.08 9.35 5.10
CA SER A 904 30.54 9.41 5.18
C SER A 904 31.10 10.84 5.23
N ALA A 905 30.30 11.86 4.89
CA ALA A 905 30.65 13.26 5.11
C ALA A 905 30.52 13.68 6.59
N ASP A 906 29.65 13.02 7.35
CA ASP A 906 29.29 13.42 8.72
C ASP A 906 30.07 12.60 9.79
N GLY A 907 30.78 11.54 9.37
CA GLY A 907 31.61 10.70 10.24
C GLY A 907 31.37 9.19 10.12
N GLY A 908 30.47 8.74 9.25
CA GLY A 908 30.28 7.31 8.97
C GLY A 908 29.52 6.54 10.06
N PHE A 909 29.64 5.22 10.01
CA PHE A 909 28.91 4.30 10.91
C PHE A 909 29.23 4.53 12.40
N LYS A 910 30.41 5.04 12.74
CA LYS A 910 30.82 5.41 14.11
C LYS A 910 29.92 6.47 14.77
N ARG A 911 29.09 7.16 13.98
CA ARG A 911 28.06 8.08 14.49
C ARG A 911 26.83 7.37 15.03
N ILE A 912 26.54 6.11 14.66
CA ILE A 912 25.37 5.43 15.20
C ILE A 912 25.60 5.20 16.70
N VAL A 913 24.73 5.74 17.54
CA VAL A 913 24.81 5.64 19.01
C VAL A 913 23.69 4.79 19.61
N TRP A 914 22.57 4.65 18.90
CA TRP A 914 21.44 3.80 19.27
C TRP A 914 20.85 3.15 18.01
N MET A 915 20.49 1.87 18.08
CA MET A 915 19.89 1.13 16.97
C MET A 915 18.91 0.08 17.49
N SER A 916 17.69 0.00 16.93
CA SER A 916 16.70 -1.03 17.29
C SER A 916 17.33 -2.43 17.33
N SER A 917 17.11 -3.20 18.41
CA SER A 917 17.79 -4.49 18.60
C SER A 917 17.46 -5.49 17.49
N ILE A 918 16.28 -5.40 16.87
CA ILE A 918 15.91 -6.22 15.70
C ILE A 918 16.87 -6.04 14.51
N LEU A 919 17.45 -4.85 14.31
CA LEU A 919 18.48 -4.62 13.29
C LEU A 919 19.80 -5.29 13.68
N LYS A 920 20.22 -5.14 14.95
CA LYS A 920 21.42 -5.83 15.49
C LYS A 920 21.30 -7.35 15.38
N GLN A 921 20.10 -7.91 15.60
CA GLN A 921 19.83 -9.34 15.51
C GLN A 921 19.74 -9.84 14.07
N THR A 922 19.04 -9.12 13.18
CA THR A 922 18.81 -9.57 11.79
C THR A 922 19.96 -9.28 10.83
N MET A 923 20.86 -8.37 11.18
CA MET A 923 22.05 -8.01 10.39
C MET A 923 23.36 -8.23 11.17
N ALA A 924 23.37 -9.15 12.13
CA ALA A 924 24.46 -9.33 13.09
C ALA A 924 25.83 -9.56 12.44
N ALA A 925 25.90 -10.31 11.35
CA ALA A 925 27.15 -10.60 10.65
C ALA A 925 27.63 -9.38 9.85
N GLU A 926 26.73 -8.75 9.10
CA GLU A 926 27.04 -7.60 8.26
C GLU A 926 27.43 -6.35 9.07
N LEU A 927 26.84 -6.17 10.26
CA LEU A 927 27.22 -5.10 11.19
C LEU A 927 28.55 -5.40 11.90
N GLN A 928 28.90 -6.67 12.12
CA GLN A 928 30.23 -7.05 12.64
C GLN A 928 31.35 -6.76 11.63
N GLU A 929 31.15 -7.07 10.35
CA GLU A 929 32.08 -6.69 9.27
C GLU A 929 32.29 -5.17 9.19
N VAL A 930 31.24 -4.38 9.46
CA VAL A 930 31.34 -2.92 9.56
C VAL A 930 32.16 -2.50 10.77
N ALA A 931 31.90 -3.04 11.96
CA ALA A 931 32.65 -2.72 13.19
C ALA A 931 34.17 -3.00 13.02
N GLU A 932 34.52 -4.12 12.40
CA GLU A 932 35.91 -4.47 12.06
C GLU A 932 36.52 -3.51 11.03
N ARG A 933 35.78 -3.15 9.97
CA ARG A 933 36.21 -2.15 8.97
C ARG A 933 36.43 -0.76 9.57
N GLU A 934 35.56 -0.35 10.48
CA GLU A 934 35.68 0.91 11.21
C GLU A 934 36.85 0.91 12.22
N GLY A 935 37.43 -0.27 12.52
CA GLY A 935 38.58 -0.42 13.39
C GLY A 935 38.24 -0.52 14.88
N ASP A 936 36.99 -0.85 15.21
CA ASP A 936 36.51 -1.08 16.58
C ASP A 936 35.59 -2.30 16.59
N PRO A 937 36.13 -3.53 16.67
CA PRO A 937 35.34 -4.77 16.54
C PRO A 937 34.22 -4.94 17.57
N ASP A 938 34.31 -4.25 18.72
CA ASP A 938 33.31 -4.29 19.79
C ASP A 938 32.17 -3.27 19.55
N LEU A 939 32.25 -2.40 18.53
CA LEU A 939 31.38 -1.23 18.33
C LEU A 939 29.88 -1.55 18.44
N ILE A 940 29.41 -2.65 17.88
CA ILE A 940 27.97 -3.02 17.90
C ILE A 940 27.45 -3.25 19.34
N SER A 941 28.33 -3.63 20.28
CA SER A 941 28.01 -3.78 21.70
C SER A 941 28.07 -2.47 22.51
N LYS A 942 28.63 -1.41 21.92
CA LYS A 942 28.72 -0.05 22.48
C LYS A 942 27.57 0.86 22.01
N ILE A 943 26.93 0.48 20.90
CA ILE A 943 25.69 1.10 20.42
C ILE A 943 24.55 0.62 21.33
N ALA A 944 23.74 1.54 21.84
CA ALA A 944 22.57 1.22 22.67
C ALA A 944 21.39 0.67 21.84
N ASP A 945 20.37 0.13 22.49
CA ASP A 945 19.08 -0.30 21.89
C ASP A 945 17.96 -0.19 22.95
N GLU A 946 16.72 -0.52 22.56
CA GLU A 946 15.54 -0.43 23.42
C GLU A 946 15.60 -1.32 24.68
N THR A 947 16.46 -2.34 24.69
CA THR A 947 16.68 -3.20 25.87
C THR A 947 17.66 -2.59 26.87
N ILE A 948 18.37 -1.54 26.46
CA ILE A 948 19.37 -0.81 27.24
C ILE A 948 18.80 0.54 27.70
N CYS A 949 18.25 1.34 26.78
CA CYS A 949 17.65 2.64 27.07
C CYS A 949 16.67 3.11 25.98
N THR A 950 15.74 3.98 26.34
CA THR A 950 14.78 4.62 25.43
C THR A 950 14.73 6.15 25.60
N ASP A 951 15.73 6.70 26.29
CA ASP A 951 15.90 8.12 26.63
C ASP A 951 17.38 8.56 26.48
N VAL A 952 17.61 9.88 26.45
CA VAL A 952 18.95 10.46 26.24
C VAL A 952 19.89 10.25 27.43
N ASP A 953 19.40 10.32 28.67
CA ASP A 953 20.25 10.24 29.86
C ASP A 953 20.84 8.81 30.02
N GLY A 954 20.00 7.79 29.87
CA GLY A 954 20.41 6.39 29.84
C GLY A 954 21.29 6.06 28.64
N LEU A 955 21.06 6.69 27.48
CA LEU A 955 21.95 6.60 26.33
C LEU A 955 23.35 7.15 26.65
N LEU A 956 23.45 8.37 27.18
CA LEU A 956 24.75 8.98 27.52
C LEU A 956 25.52 8.14 28.55
N VAL A 957 24.85 7.67 29.61
CA VAL A 957 25.45 6.78 30.61
C VAL A 957 25.98 5.48 29.99
N HIS A 958 25.27 4.90 29.01
CA HIS A 958 25.75 3.72 28.28
C HIS A 958 26.95 4.03 27.38
N LEU A 959 26.92 5.14 26.64
CA LEU A 959 28.00 5.54 25.72
C LEU A 959 29.29 5.90 26.47
N GLU A 960 29.18 6.56 27.63
CA GLU A 960 30.32 6.82 28.52
C GLU A 960 30.88 5.52 29.11
N ALA A 961 30.02 4.63 29.62
CA ALA A 961 30.43 3.37 30.23
C ALA A 961 31.08 2.37 29.24
N THR A 962 30.69 2.43 27.96
CA THR A 962 31.25 1.58 26.89
C THR A 962 32.38 2.25 26.11
N GLY A 963 32.62 3.56 26.30
CA GLY A 963 33.64 4.32 25.59
C GLY A 963 33.33 4.49 24.10
N HIS A 964 32.09 4.83 23.76
CA HIS A 964 31.62 4.90 22.39
C HIS A 964 32.34 5.99 21.56
N PRO A 965 32.83 5.69 20.33
CA PRO A 965 33.71 6.61 19.59
C PRO A 965 33.07 7.95 19.23
N ALA A 966 31.74 8.02 19.03
CA ALA A 966 31.04 9.27 18.71
C ALA A 966 31.32 10.41 19.71
N LEU A 967 31.47 10.09 21.01
CA LEU A 967 31.77 11.07 22.07
C LEU A 967 33.15 11.72 21.91
N MET A 968 34.07 11.08 21.18
CA MET A 968 35.46 11.52 20.98
C MET A 968 35.76 11.98 19.55
N MET A 969 34.77 11.93 18.65
CA MET A 969 34.85 12.47 17.29
C MET A 969 34.60 13.99 17.28
N ASP A 970 35.02 14.67 16.22
CA ASP A 970 34.66 16.07 15.98
C ASP A 970 33.13 16.27 16.04
N PRO A 971 32.63 17.46 16.40
CA PRO A 971 31.19 17.77 16.36
C PRO A 971 30.57 17.47 14.99
N ILE A 972 29.36 16.91 14.98
CA ILE A 972 28.61 16.61 13.75
C ILE A 972 27.85 17.84 13.17
N PHE A 973 27.87 19.00 13.86
CA PHE A 973 27.24 20.27 13.46
C PHE A 973 27.86 21.51 14.15
#